data_AF-A0A0G4QGA6-F1
#
_entry.id   AF-A0A0G4QGA6-F1
#
_cell.length_a   1.000
_cell.length_b   1.000
_cell.length_c   1.000
_cell.angle_alpha   90.00
_cell.angle_beta   90.00
_cell.angle_gamma   90.00
#
_symmetry.space_group_name_H-M   'P 1'
#
loop_
_entity.id
_entity.type
_entity.pdbx_description
1 polymer ?
#
loop_
_entity_poly.entity_id
_entity_poly.type
_entity_poly.pdbx_seq_one_letter_code
_entity_poly.pdbx_strand_id
1 'polypeptide(L)'
;MHFNPLKVAISPSSLPATQPLICIDYQKLQEGMLDMINRNSNVLPTIVDKFNEQDPLNAPIIVGQTVIGHIIGLIPVVGGALSKITSALFGMMNKNMKDSSLANQIIEHVSRIIDAKIADNNVKIIKLTTEGISDVYQLFSDSFARYLDPTMHYSVQQKRDLREQVLNRFDDVITTIVSQQPLVLNLAQSAGLPFYCHCCALFVAAHYDILTNKDKLELSDDYFKSNLKTLRESVDKFNSAIHTAIYRQTSNIFKDDYNKSNVFLSGIYTSGLSFYQAWIKKSFEIEFNTPFSHWNSLELYGHDYSHTDPKISYYKAYFDIGKDILHRTSMLQSIETYSHIDAVIRIKHNYLSTEKVADSFQYEGCYGVAGDSRDVLKTDTFFTPDSSKAYLSPSQILPSVRYISDTPWGALHYMVLDDVNNNSFTIGQGRRENKSYLNIPGYCFNGVNLYLSRHNGKQCHDDSGAWLTESAPIFRFYDGYASLTLETKNHLPVRQKSYELDLNHGFDTQLSKAQYGYSDMLVGKNCILLNQEAYFCLPSEETIGKTNNSQKMKVLLQCAAESEQSLSVSVRTGNALKGTLIASNTFSLGLNQDNIIYKITPLLNHPVTNKKAYFRTYQLELDYLFTQENASNLYFYLHFSKPNTVLADITVLF
;
A
#
# COMPACT_ATOMS: atom_id res chain seq x y z
N MET A 1 -14.57 -26.26 -5.05
CA MET A 1 -13.61 -26.29 -3.91
C MET A 1 -14.16 -25.32 -2.87
N HIS A 2 -14.40 -25.80 -1.64
CA HIS A 2 -14.73 -24.90 -0.53
C HIS A 2 -13.44 -24.20 -0.10
N PHE A 3 -13.38 -22.87 -0.29
CA PHE A 3 -12.35 -22.03 0.30
C PHE A 3 -12.36 -22.25 1.82
N ASN A 4 -11.24 -22.68 2.39
CA ASN A 4 -11.11 -22.70 3.84
C ASN A 4 -11.17 -21.23 4.30
N PRO A 5 -12.03 -20.87 5.27
CA PRO A 5 -12.19 -19.50 5.70
C PRO A 5 -10.88 -19.00 6.30
N LEU A 6 -10.23 -18.08 5.58
CA LEU A 6 -9.00 -17.43 5.94
C LEU A 6 -9.20 -16.58 7.20
N LYS A 7 -8.59 -17.00 8.32
CA LYS A 7 -8.43 -16.16 9.51
C LYS A 7 -7.24 -15.23 9.32
N VAL A 8 -7.42 -14.15 8.57
CA VAL A 8 -6.40 -13.12 8.43
C VAL A 8 -6.53 -12.16 9.59
N ALA A 9 -5.42 -11.97 10.29
CA ALA A 9 -5.25 -11.06 11.40
C ALA A 9 -4.93 -9.64 10.90
N ILE A 10 -5.90 -8.71 10.94
CA ILE A 10 -5.65 -7.29 10.69
C ILE A 10 -5.12 -6.65 11.98
N SER A 11 -4.04 -5.87 11.90
CA SER A 11 -3.39 -5.31 13.08
C SER A 11 -2.99 -3.84 12.91
N PRO A 12 -3.01 -3.03 14.00
CA PRO A 12 -3.11 -1.59 13.88
C PRO A 12 -1.74 -0.91 13.84
N SER A 13 -0.64 -1.57 14.22
CA SER A 13 0.60 -0.85 14.50
C SER A 13 1.77 -1.38 13.68
N SER A 14 2.43 -0.48 12.96
CA SER A 14 3.80 -0.66 12.46
C SER A 14 4.85 -0.34 13.53
N LEU A 15 4.45 -0.04 14.76
CA LEU A 15 5.33 0.16 15.92
C LEU A 15 5.25 -1.04 16.87
N PRO A 16 6.34 -1.36 17.60
CA PRO A 16 6.32 -2.47 18.54
C PRO A 16 5.29 -2.21 19.65
N ALA A 17 4.40 -3.18 19.87
CA ALA A 17 3.47 -3.15 20.98
C ALA A 17 4.13 -3.63 22.27
N THR A 18 3.70 -3.09 23.42
CA THR A 18 4.14 -3.56 24.75
C THR A 18 3.38 -4.81 25.21
N GLN A 19 2.35 -5.22 24.46
CA GLN A 19 1.50 -6.39 24.72
C GLN A 19 1.21 -7.12 23.39
N PRO A 20 0.93 -8.44 23.42
CA PRO A 20 0.56 -9.19 22.23
C PRO A 20 -0.63 -8.57 21.49
N LEU A 21 -0.55 -8.46 20.17
CA LEU A 21 -1.55 -7.79 19.33
C LEU A 21 -2.84 -8.63 19.19
N ILE A 22 -3.99 -8.01 19.48
CA ILE A 22 -5.32 -8.52 19.17
C ILE A 22 -5.55 -8.31 17.68
N CYS A 23 -6.01 -9.37 17.02
CA CYS A 23 -6.19 -9.40 15.59
C CYS A 23 -7.68 -9.49 15.23
N ILE A 24 -8.11 -8.71 14.23
CA ILE A 24 -9.47 -8.83 13.67
C ILE A 24 -9.44 -9.85 12.54
N ASP A 25 -10.40 -10.77 12.56
CA ASP A 25 -10.64 -11.74 11.49
C ASP A 25 -11.25 -11.04 10.26
N TYR A 26 -10.59 -11.15 9.11
CA TYR A 26 -11.04 -10.52 7.87
C TYR A 26 -12.46 -10.91 7.46
N GLN A 27 -12.85 -12.19 7.60
CA GLN A 27 -14.18 -12.63 7.22
C GLN A 27 -15.24 -12.02 8.15
N LYS A 28 -14.97 -11.94 9.46
CA LYS A 28 -15.86 -11.22 10.39
C LYS A 28 -15.99 -9.75 10.04
N LEU A 29 -14.88 -9.10 9.65
CA LEU A 29 -14.90 -7.70 9.22
C LEU A 29 -15.76 -7.53 7.97
N GLN A 30 -15.59 -8.40 6.97
CA GLN A 30 -16.37 -8.43 5.74
C GLN A 30 -17.86 -8.67 6.02
N GLU A 31 -18.20 -9.66 6.85
CA GLU A 31 -19.59 -9.97 7.23
C GLU A 31 -20.24 -8.80 7.98
N GLY A 32 -19.54 -8.20 8.95
CA GLY A 32 -20.04 -7.03 9.69
C GLY A 32 -20.24 -5.80 8.81
N MET A 33 -19.39 -5.62 7.80
CA MET A 33 -19.57 -4.59 6.79
C MET A 33 -20.79 -4.84 5.92
N LEU A 34 -20.93 -6.07 5.40
CA LEU A 34 -22.08 -6.44 4.58
C LEU A 34 -23.38 -6.27 5.37
N ASP A 35 -23.39 -6.61 6.66
CA ASP A 35 -24.52 -6.36 7.54
C ASP A 35 -24.80 -4.86 7.70
N MET A 36 -23.78 -4.02 7.88
CA MET A 36 -23.99 -2.57 7.95
C MET A 36 -24.51 -1.97 6.64
N ILE A 37 -24.01 -2.44 5.49
CA ILE A 37 -24.49 -2.01 4.16
C ILE A 37 -25.94 -2.47 3.96
N ASN A 38 -26.26 -3.72 4.27
CA ASN A 38 -27.57 -4.32 3.96
C ASN A 38 -28.65 -3.99 5.00
N ARG A 39 -28.29 -3.71 6.25
CA ARG A 39 -29.23 -3.55 7.38
C ARG A 39 -29.11 -2.22 8.10
N ASN A 40 -28.22 -1.34 7.64
CA ASN A 40 -27.98 -0.04 8.28
C ASN A 40 -27.70 -0.16 9.80
N SER A 41 -26.91 -1.17 10.18
CA SER A 41 -26.65 -1.57 11.57
C SER A 41 -25.29 -1.08 12.09
N ASN A 42 -25.18 -0.75 13.38
CA ASN A 42 -23.92 -0.31 14.03
C ASN A 42 -22.94 -1.46 14.37
N VAL A 43 -22.92 -2.55 13.60
CA VAL A 43 -22.15 -3.78 13.91
C VAL A 43 -20.64 -3.59 13.72
N LEU A 44 -20.23 -2.79 12.73
CA LEU A 44 -18.81 -2.55 12.43
C LEU A 44 -18.05 -1.95 13.63
N PRO A 45 -18.52 -0.87 14.30
CA PRO A 45 -17.91 -0.38 15.54
C PRO A 45 -17.68 -1.46 16.60
N THR A 46 -18.65 -2.36 16.82
CA THR A 46 -18.56 -3.43 17.84
C THR A 46 -17.49 -4.47 17.52
N ILE A 47 -17.24 -4.75 16.23
CA ILE A 47 -16.15 -5.65 15.81
C ILE A 47 -14.78 -5.04 16.12
N VAL A 48 -14.68 -3.71 16.12
CA VAL A 48 -13.43 -2.96 16.28
C VAL A 48 -13.14 -2.60 17.75
N ASP A 49 -14.10 -2.72 18.67
CA ASP A 49 -13.94 -2.27 20.08
C ASP A 49 -12.69 -2.84 20.80
N LYS A 50 -12.46 -4.17 20.73
CA LYS A 50 -11.28 -4.80 21.37
C LYS A 50 -9.97 -4.37 20.74
N PHE A 51 -10.00 -4.06 19.45
CA PHE A 51 -8.86 -3.58 18.69
C PHE A 51 -8.53 -2.13 19.03
N ASN A 52 -9.59 -1.33 19.18
CA ASN A 52 -9.56 0.06 19.57
C ASN A 52 -9.02 0.27 21.00
N GLU A 53 -9.30 -0.66 21.92
CA GLU A 53 -8.72 -0.63 23.27
C GLU A 53 -7.20 -0.77 23.31
N GLN A 54 -6.61 -1.44 22.30
CA GLN A 54 -5.17 -1.70 22.24
C GLN A 54 -4.39 -0.63 21.47
N ASP A 55 -4.94 -0.15 20.36
CA ASP A 55 -4.35 0.94 19.56
C ASP A 55 -5.44 1.91 19.08
N PRO A 56 -5.89 2.82 19.95
CA PRO A 56 -7.04 3.70 19.68
C PRO A 56 -6.80 4.72 18.56
N LEU A 57 -5.55 4.93 18.13
CA LEU A 57 -5.24 5.77 16.98
C LEU A 57 -5.38 4.99 15.69
N ASN A 58 -4.68 3.85 15.57
CA ASN A 58 -4.57 3.16 14.29
C ASN A 58 -5.70 2.16 14.01
N ALA A 59 -6.42 1.72 15.05
CA ALA A 59 -7.50 0.74 14.90
C ALA A 59 -8.60 1.18 13.92
N PRO A 60 -9.20 2.38 14.05
CA PRO A 60 -10.20 2.85 13.09
C PRO A 60 -9.64 3.05 11.67
N ILE A 61 -8.33 3.32 11.56
CA ILE A 61 -7.64 3.71 10.33
C ILE A 61 -7.41 2.49 9.44
N ILE A 62 -6.81 1.45 10.02
CA ILE A 62 -6.50 0.22 9.29
C ILE A 62 -7.76 -0.55 8.94
N VAL A 63 -8.77 -0.51 9.82
CA VAL A 63 -10.12 -0.96 9.48
C VAL A 63 -10.64 -0.14 8.30
N GLY A 64 -10.60 1.19 8.37
CA GLY A 64 -11.00 2.07 7.28
C GLY A 64 -10.31 1.79 5.95
N GLN A 65 -8.97 1.67 5.95
CA GLN A 65 -8.19 1.31 4.77
C GLN A 65 -8.65 -0.04 4.19
N THR A 66 -8.79 -1.08 5.01
CA THR A 66 -9.19 -2.42 4.56
C THR A 66 -10.63 -2.41 4.01
N VAL A 67 -11.52 -1.73 4.70
CA VAL A 67 -12.94 -1.57 4.37
C VAL A 67 -13.11 -0.83 3.04
N ILE A 68 -12.47 0.34 2.89
CA ILE A 68 -12.61 1.22 1.73
C ILE A 68 -11.80 0.72 0.54
N GLY A 69 -10.53 0.36 0.78
CA GLY A 69 -9.57 0.00 -0.26
C GLY A 69 -9.82 -1.38 -0.85
N HIS A 70 -10.23 -2.35 -0.02
CA HIS A 70 -10.33 -3.75 -0.44
C HIS A 70 -11.77 -4.27 -0.44
N ILE A 71 -12.49 -4.20 0.68
CA ILE A 71 -13.80 -4.86 0.77
C ILE A 71 -14.86 -4.15 -0.09
N ILE A 72 -14.92 -2.82 -0.06
CA ILE A 72 -15.85 -2.01 -0.87
C ILE A 72 -15.37 -1.82 -2.30
N GLY A 73 -14.06 -1.86 -2.57
CA GLY A 73 -13.53 -1.85 -3.94
C GLY A 73 -14.07 -2.99 -4.82
N LEU A 74 -14.57 -4.06 -4.19
CA LEU A 74 -15.07 -5.27 -4.86
C LEU A 74 -16.59 -5.33 -5.02
N ILE A 75 -17.35 -4.38 -4.44
CA ILE A 75 -18.82 -4.38 -4.48
C ILE A 75 -19.39 -3.00 -4.84
N PRO A 76 -20.44 -2.91 -5.68
CA PRO A 76 -21.17 -1.66 -5.87
C PRO A 76 -21.90 -1.30 -4.57
N VAL A 77 -21.49 -0.22 -3.91
CA VAL A 77 -22.16 0.25 -2.69
C VAL A 77 -23.30 1.20 -3.06
N VAL A 78 -24.49 0.88 -2.57
CA VAL A 78 -25.72 1.66 -2.76
C VAL A 78 -26.13 2.27 -1.41
N GLY A 79 -26.72 3.47 -1.45
CA GLY A 79 -27.08 4.21 -0.22
C GLY A 79 -25.84 4.85 0.41
N GLY A 80 -26.02 5.89 1.22
CA GLY A 80 -24.93 6.61 1.91
C GLY A 80 -24.14 5.80 2.95
N ALA A 81 -23.99 4.48 2.74
CA ALA A 81 -23.31 3.54 3.60
C ALA A 81 -21.80 3.84 3.72
N LEU A 82 -21.16 4.27 2.62
CA LEU A 82 -19.77 4.72 2.64
C LEU A 82 -19.58 5.91 3.58
N SER A 83 -20.39 6.96 3.42
CA SER A 83 -20.41 8.09 4.34
C SER A 83 -20.62 7.65 5.80
N LYS A 84 -21.53 6.70 6.06
CA LYS A 84 -21.79 6.18 7.42
C LYS A 84 -20.60 5.44 8.01
N ILE A 85 -19.92 4.61 7.22
CA ILE A 85 -18.67 3.92 7.62
C ILE A 85 -17.64 4.98 8.03
N THR A 86 -17.39 5.93 7.14
CA THR A 86 -16.40 7.00 7.37
C THR A 86 -16.72 7.79 8.63
N SER A 87 -17.99 8.16 8.81
CA SER A 87 -18.48 8.89 9.97
C SER A 87 -18.32 8.07 11.26
N ALA A 88 -18.64 6.78 11.23
CA ALA A 88 -18.52 5.89 12.40
C ALA A 88 -17.05 5.71 12.82
N LEU A 89 -16.13 5.51 11.87
CA LEU A 89 -14.71 5.36 12.14
C LEU A 89 -14.10 6.65 12.71
N PHE A 90 -14.42 7.81 12.13
CA PHE A 90 -13.94 9.09 12.65
C PHE A 90 -14.60 9.47 13.97
N GLY A 91 -15.89 9.14 14.15
CA GLY A 91 -16.60 9.28 15.42
C GLY A 91 -15.99 8.43 16.53
N MET A 92 -15.46 7.25 16.21
CA MET A 92 -14.69 6.44 17.16
C MET A 92 -13.40 7.14 17.58
N MET A 93 -12.65 7.75 16.65
CA MET A 93 -11.47 8.56 16.97
C MET A 93 -11.83 9.76 17.87
N ASN A 94 -12.93 10.47 17.59
CA ASN A 94 -13.42 11.55 18.44
C ASN A 94 -13.77 11.06 19.85
N LYS A 95 -14.49 9.92 19.96
CA LYS A 95 -14.81 9.28 21.24
C LYS A 95 -13.54 8.93 22.03
N ASN A 96 -12.52 8.38 21.36
CA ASN A 96 -11.24 8.05 21.98
C ASN A 96 -10.51 9.29 22.50
N MET A 97 -10.55 10.40 21.75
CA MET A 97 -9.93 11.67 22.17
C MET A 97 -10.67 12.35 23.35
N LYS A 98 -11.97 12.05 23.53
CA LYS A 98 -12.78 12.47 24.68
C LYS A 98 -12.51 11.63 25.93
N ASP A 99 -12.21 10.34 25.78
CA ASP A 99 -11.79 9.48 26.89
C ASP A 99 -10.36 9.83 27.34
N SER A 100 -10.17 10.12 28.63
CA SER A 100 -8.86 10.55 29.14
C SER A 100 -7.77 9.49 29.01
N SER A 101 -8.11 8.21 29.20
CA SER A 101 -7.15 7.10 29.13
C SER A 101 -6.72 6.86 27.68
N LEU A 102 -7.70 6.72 26.78
CA LEU A 102 -7.43 6.47 25.36
C LEU A 102 -6.75 7.67 24.69
N ALA A 103 -7.17 8.90 25.02
CA ALA A 103 -6.51 10.11 24.52
C ALA A 103 -5.03 10.16 24.93
N ASN A 104 -4.69 9.79 26.17
CA ASN A 104 -3.30 9.74 26.61
C ASN A 104 -2.49 8.70 25.82
N GLN A 105 -3.08 7.54 25.51
CA GLN A 105 -2.44 6.53 24.66
C GLN A 105 -2.20 7.04 23.23
N ILE A 106 -3.18 7.74 22.64
CA ILE A 106 -3.03 8.37 21.32
C ILE A 106 -1.90 9.40 21.35
N ILE A 107 -1.88 10.28 22.34
CA ILE A 107 -0.85 11.31 22.48
C ILE A 107 0.54 10.72 22.73
N GLU A 108 0.64 9.65 23.51
CA GLU A 108 1.89 8.91 23.72
C GLU A 108 2.35 8.22 22.43
N HIS A 109 1.42 7.62 21.67
CA HIS A 109 1.70 7.05 20.36
C HIS A 109 2.28 8.09 19.40
N VAL A 110 1.62 9.24 19.25
CA VAL A 110 2.12 10.32 18.38
C VAL A 110 3.45 10.88 18.90
N SER A 111 3.62 11.00 20.23
CA SER A 111 4.87 11.45 20.83
C SER A 111 6.05 10.52 20.48
N ARG A 112 5.80 9.20 20.40
CA ARG A 112 6.80 8.22 19.94
C ARG A 112 7.13 8.38 18.44
N ILE A 113 6.12 8.66 17.60
CA ILE A 113 6.31 8.89 16.16
C ILE A 113 7.21 10.12 15.91
N ILE A 114 6.94 11.23 16.62
CA ILE A 114 7.66 12.50 16.41
C ILE A 114 8.90 12.65 17.29
N ASP A 115 9.23 11.65 18.10
CA ASP A 115 10.32 11.67 19.10
C ASP A 115 10.32 12.94 19.96
N ALA A 116 9.13 13.37 20.39
CA ALA A 116 8.97 14.59 21.17
C ALA A 116 7.67 14.61 21.96
N LYS A 117 7.69 15.34 23.08
CA LYS A 117 6.49 15.55 23.91
C LYS A 117 5.57 16.57 23.24
N ILE A 118 4.28 16.22 23.14
CA ILE A 118 3.24 17.14 22.68
C ILE A 118 2.82 18.06 23.83
N ALA A 119 2.87 19.37 23.60
CA ALA A 119 2.41 20.36 24.57
C ALA A 119 0.89 20.28 24.80
N ASP A 120 0.42 20.51 26.03
CA ASP A 120 -1.00 20.41 26.39
C ASP A 120 -1.91 21.29 25.53
N ASN A 121 -1.45 22.48 25.15
CA ASN A 121 -2.18 23.36 24.23
C ASN A 121 -2.38 22.72 22.84
N ASN A 122 -1.36 22.03 22.33
CA ASN A 122 -1.43 21.32 21.05
C ASN A 122 -2.37 20.12 21.15
N VAL A 123 -2.38 19.39 22.28
CA VAL A 123 -3.37 18.33 22.54
C VAL A 123 -4.79 18.91 22.51
N LYS A 124 -5.00 20.08 23.11
CA LYS A 124 -6.30 20.76 23.12
C LYS A 124 -6.76 21.13 21.71
N ILE A 125 -5.85 21.63 20.86
CA ILE A 125 -6.13 21.92 19.45
C ILE A 125 -6.56 20.64 18.72
N ILE A 126 -5.80 19.54 18.87
CA ILE A 126 -6.13 18.25 18.24
C ILE A 126 -7.53 17.79 18.65
N LYS A 127 -7.86 17.85 19.95
CA LYS A 127 -9.19 17.45 20.47
C LYS A 127 -10.31 18.28 19.85
N LEU A 128 -10.19 19.61 19.89
CA LEU A 128 -11.21 20.52 19.39
C LEU A 128 -11.40 20.39 17.87
N THR A 129 -10.31 20.23 17.12
CA THR A 129 -10.38 20.00 15.67
C THR A 129 -11.05 18.67 15.34
N THR A 130 -10.70 17.60 16.06
CA THR A 130 -11.31 16.28 15.86
C THR A 130 -12.80 16.31 16.17
N GLU A 131 -13.19 16.96 17.26
CA GLU A 131 -14.59 17.11 17.65
C GLU A 131 -15.39 17.92 16.62
N GLY A 132 -14.90 19.11 16.27
CA GLY A 132 -15.59 20.00 15.33
C GLY A 132 -15.83 19.37 13.96
N ILE A 133 -14.82 18.67 13.41
CA ILE A 133 -14.95 17.96 12.13
C ILE A 133 -15.88 16.75 12.26
N SER A 134 -15.80 15.99 13.36
CA SER A 134 -16.61 14.80 13.57
C SER A 134 -18.10 15.14 13.62
N ASP A 135 -18.45 16.24 14.29
CA ASP A 135 -19.84 16.64 14.46
C ASP A 135 -20.47 17.06 13.12
N VAL A 136 -19.77 17.89 12.33
CA VAL A 136 -20.30 18.32 11.01
C VAL A 136 -20.34 17.16 10.01
N TYR A 137 -19.36 16.26 10.03
CA TYR A 137 -19.34 15.10 9.13
C TYR A 137 -20.47 14.12 9.46
N GLN A 138 -20.77 13.91 10.75
CA GLN A 138 -21.90 13.08 11.16
C GLN A 138 -23.23 13.65 10.68
N LEU A 139 -23.44 14.97 10.78
CA LEU A 139 -24.65 15.62 10.28
C LEU A 139 -24.79 15.46 8.76
N PHE A 140 -23.70 15.65 8.01
CA PHE A 140 -23.67 15.39 6.57
C PHE A 140 -24.02 13.94 6.26
N SER A 141 -23.34 13.00 6.91
CA SER A 141 -23.52 11.57 6.70
C SER A 141 -24.96 11.11 6.99
N ASP A 142 -25.55 11.60 8.07
CA ASP A 142 -26.92 11.26 8.44
C ASP A 142 -27.94 11.81 7.45
N SER A 143 -27.79 13.07 7.02
CA SER A 143 -28.66 13.66 6.00
C SER A 143 -28.51 12.94 4.65
N PHE A 144 -27.28 12.64 4.25
CA PHE A 144 -26.98 11.96 2.99
C PHE A 144 -27.53 10.53 2.96
N ALA A 145 -27.34 9.79 4.05
CA ALA A 145 -27.87 8.44 4.15
C ALA A 145 -29.40 8.41 4.17
N ARG A 146 -30.07 9.38 4.82
CA ARG A 146 -31.53 9.51 4.74
C ARG A 146 -31.99 9.81 3.32
N TYR A 147 -31.28 10.69 2.61
CA TYR A 147 -31.61 11.05 1.22
C TYR A 147 -31.55 9.86 0.27
N LEU A 148 -30.54 9.01 0.44
CA LEU A 148 -30.31 7.84 -0.40
C LEU A 148 -30.97 6.56 0.11
N ASP A 149 -31.76 6.63 1.18
CA ASP A 149 -32.43 5.46 1.76
C ASP A 149 -33.53 4.95 0.82
N PRO A 150 -33.38 3.75 0.23
CA PRO A 150 -34.36 3.23 -0.73
C PRO A 150 -35.67 2.80 -0.07
N THR A 151 -35.70 2.66 1.27
CA THR A 151 -36.88 2.24 2.03
C THR A 151 -37.79 3.40 2.43
N MET A 152 -37.27 4.64 2.35
CA MET A 152 -38.00 5.84 2.73
C MET A 152 -38.75 6.43 1.52
N HIS A 153 -40.04 6.72 1.72
CA HIS A 153 -40.88 7.36 0.72
C HIS A 153 -41.15 8.81 1.08
N TYR A 154 -40.38 9.72 0.50
CA TYR A 154 -40.56 11.17 0.66
C TYR A 154 -41.51 11.73 -0.39
N SER A 155 -42.32 12.70 -0.01
CA SER A 155 -43.00 13.57 -0.98
C SER A 155 -41.97 14.38 -1.80
N VAL A 156 -42.38 14.91 -2.96
CA VAL A 156 -41.50 15.71 -3.84
C VAL A 156 -40.84 16.87 -3.08
N GLN A 157 -41.61 17.59 -2.27
CA GLN A 157 -41.09 18.71 -1.47
C GLN A 157 -40.08 18.24 -0.41
N GLN A 158 -40.41 17.19 0.35
CA GLN A 158 -39.50 16.65 1.36
C GLN A 158 -38.18 16.16 0.75
N LYS A 159 -38.23 15.54 -0.43
CA LYS A 159 -37.02 15.09 -1.13
C LYS A 159 -36.17 16.28 -1.57
N ARG A 160 -36.79 17.36 -2.03
CA ARG A 160 -36.09 18.61 -2.37
C ARG A 160 -35.46 19.27 -1.15
N ASP A 161 -36.21 19.41 -0.05
CA ASP A 161 -35.70 20.01 1.19
C ASP A 161 -34.53 19.19 1.76
N LEU A 162 -34.62 17.86 1.69
CA LEU A 162 -33.56 16.95 2.14
C LEU A 162 -32.33 17.03 1.23
N ARG A 163 -32.51 17.17 -0.09
CA ARG A 163 -31.42 17.43 -1.03
C ARG A 163 -30.70 18.74 -0.69
N GLU A 164 -31.43 19.83 -0.50
CA GLU A 164 -30.86 21.13 -0.12
C GLU A 164 -30.13 21.02 1.22
N GLN A 165 -30.68 20.30 2.20
CA GLN A 165 -30.00 20.00 3.46
C GLN A 165 -28.69 19.24 3.25
N VAL A 166 -28.67 18.19 2.41
CA VAL A 166 -27.44 17.43 2.10
C VAL A 166 -26.36 18.34 1.54
N LEU A 167 -26.71 19.20 0.57
CA LEU A 167 -25.75 20.11 -0.07
C LEU A 167 -25.23 21.16 0.92
N ASN A 168 -26.10 21.74 1.74
CA ASN A 168 -25.68 22.68 2.79
C ASN A 168 -24.76 22.00 3.81
N ARG A 169 -25.04 20.75 4.20
CA ARG A 169 -24.17 19.99 5.11
C ARG A 169 -22.84 19.60 4.48
N PHE A 170 -22.81 19.32 3.19
CA PHE A 170 -21.56 19.14 2.46
C PHE A 170 -20.73 20.43 2.52
N ASP A 171 -21.32 21.59 2.23
CA ASP A 171 -20.62 22.88 2.30
C ASP A 171 -20.11 23.20 3.72
N ASP A 172 -20.89 22.86 4.77
CA ASP A 172 -20.48 22.96 6.18
C ASP A 172 -19.22 22.11 6.44
N VAL A 173 -19.19 20.86 5.97
CA VAL A 173 -18.04 19.95 6.12
C VAL A 173 -16.82 20.53 5.43
N ILE A 174 -16.94 20.95 4.17
CA ILE A 174 -15.81 21.48 3.39
C ILE A 174 -15.25 22.74 4.05
N THR A 175 -16.12 23.67 4.44
CA THR A 175 -15.72 24.92 5.11
C THR A 175 -15.02 24.65 6.44
N THR A 176 -15.56 23.72 7.23
CA THR A 176 -14.98 23.34 8.53
C THR A 176 -13.62 22.68 8.36
N ILE A 177 -13.47 21.73 7.43
CA ILE A 177 -12.19 21.07 7.20
C ILE A 177 -11.14 22.07 6.71
N VAL A 178 -11.48 22.91 5.72
CA VAL A 178 -10.54 23.90 5.17
C VAL A 178 -10.07 24.90 6.23
N SER A 179 -10.95 25.30 7.16
CA SER A 179 -10.60 26.23 8.24
C SER A 179 -9.80 25.58 9.38
N GLN A 180 -10.07 24.32 9.70
CA GLN A 180 -9.48 23.65 10.87
C GLN A 180 -8.22 22.83 10.56
N GLN A 181 -8.09 22.23 9.37
CA GLN A 181 -6.92 21.43 9.02
C GLN A 181 -5.57 22.17 9.19
N PRO A 182 -5.44 23.50 8.92
CA PRO A 182 -4.15 24.17 9.09
C PRO A 182 -3.76 24.28 10.57
N LEU A 183 -4.72 24.26 11.50
CA LEU A 183 -4.45 24.36 12.94
C LEU A 183 -3.69 23.14 13.44
N VAL A 184 -4.02 21.95 12.95
CA VAL A 184 -3.32 20.70 13.30
C VAL A 184 -2.03 20.53 12.50
N LEU A 185 -1.98 20.94 11.24
CA LEU A 185 -0.74 20.85 10.43
C LEU A 185 0.40 21.71 11.01
N ASN A 186 0.07 22.89 11.55
CA ASN A 186 1.03 23.86 12.05
C ASN A 186 1.54 23.57 13.47
N LEU A 187 1.13 22.46 14.08
CA LEU A 187 1.66 22.05 15.38
C LEU A 187 3.16 21.73 15.27
N ALA A 188 3.89 21.98 16.36
CA ALA A 188 5.33 21.78 16.41
C ALA A 188 5.73 20.32 16.08
N GLN A 189 6.88 20.15 15.41
CA GLN A 189 7.46 18.85 15.05
C GLN A 189 6.49 17.89 14.34
N SER A 190 5.56 18.47 13.56
CA SER A 190 4.56 17.70 12.82
C SER A 190 3.65 16.82 13.70
N ALA A 191 3.46 17.18 14.98
CA ALA A 191 2.62 16.43 15.92
C ALA A 191 1.17 16.25 15.44
N GLY A 192 0.62 17.20 14.69
CA GLY A 192 -0.72 17.10 14.15
C GLY A 192 -0.81 16.48 12.76
N LEU A 193 0.28 16.01 12.17
CA LEU A 193 0.29 15.46 10.81
C LEU A 193 -0.62 14.23 10.62
N PRO A 194 -0.71 13.27 11.56
CA PRO A 194 -1.69 12.18 11.48
C PRO A 194 -3.14 12.71 11.34
N PHE A 195 -3.50 13.66 12.20
CA PHE A 195 -4.81 14.29 12.22
C PHE A 195 -5.08 15.15 10.98
N TYR A 196 -4.05 15.82 10.45
CA TYR A 196 -4.13 16.52 9.17
C TYR A 196 -4.49 15.56 8.03
N CYS A 197 -3.83 14.40 7.95
CA CYS A 197 -4.14 13.38 6.94
C CYS A 197 -5.59 12.90 7.06
N HIS A 198 -6.12 12.75 8.29
CA HIS A 198 -7.54 12.45 8.49
C HIS A 198 -8.48 13.54 7.98
N CYS A 199 -8.16 14.81 8.24
CA CYS A 199 -8.93 15.93 7.71
C CYS A 199 -8.97 15.88 6.18
N CYS A 200 -7.83 15.65 5.54
CA CYS A 200 -7.72 15.50 4.09
C CYS A 200 -8.52 14.29 3.57
N ALA A 201 -8.51 13.16 4.29
CA ALA A 201 -9.28 11.98 3.93
C ALA A 201 -10.79 12.25 3.94
N LEU A 202 -11.31 12.90 4.99
CA LEU A 202 -12.71 13.27 5.10
C LEU A 202 -13.14 14.28 4.03
N PHE A 203 -12.26 15.21 3.66
CA PHE A 203 -12.50 16.14 2.56
C PHE A 203 -12.72 15.37 1.25
N VAL A 204 -11.85 14.40 0.93
CA VAL A 204 -11.96 13.59 -0.27
C VAL A 204 -13.21 12.70 -0.22
N ALA A 205 -13.51 12.09 0.93
CA ALA A 205 -14.68 11.24 1.14
C ALA A 205 -15.99 12.01 0.88
N ALA A 206 -16.14 13.20 1.45
CA ALA A 206 -17.35 14.02 1.26
C ALA A 206 -17.55 14.43 -0.21
N HIS A 207 -16.47 14.81 -0.91
CA HIS A 207 -16.55 15.09 -2.35
C HIS A 207 -16.91 13.85 -3.16
N TYR A 208 -16.31 12.70 -2.83
CA TYR A 208 -16.64 11.44 -3.47
C TYR A 208 -18.12 11.10 -3.32
N ASP A 209 -18.68 11.21 -2.11
CA ASP A 209 -20.07 10.87 -1.83
C ASP A 209 -21.04 11.70 -2.69
N ILE A 210 -20.84 13.03 -2.75
CA ILE A 210 -21.68 13.92 -3.57
C ILE A 210 -21.48 13.68 -5.06
N LEU A 211 -20.23 13.61 -5.54
CA LEU A 211 -19.93 13.57 -6.97
C LEU A 211 -20.27 12.22 -7.61
N THR A 212 -20.07 11.10 -6.92
CA THR A 212 -20.49 9.78 -7.43
C THR A 212 -22.01 9.62 -7.46
N ASN A 213 -22.76 10.42 -6.70
CA ASN A 213 -24.22 10.43 -6.69
C ASN A 213 -24.83 11.60 -7.46
N LYS A 214 -24.08 12.17 -8.43
CA LYS A 214 -24.49 13.29 -9.29
C LYS A 214 -25.94 13.18 -9.77
N ASP A 215 -26.30 12.05 -10.38
CA ASP A 215 -27.63 11.86 -10.98
C ASP A 215 -28.73 11.75 -9.92
N LYS A 216 -28.45 11.08 -8.80
CA LYS A 216 -29.41 10.93 -7.71
C LYS A 216 -29.67 12.26 -7.00
N LEU A 217 -28.65 13.09 -6.88
CA LEU A 217 -28.70 14.43 -6.28
C LEU A 217 -29.09 15.53 -7.28
N GLU A 218 -29.35 15.19 -8.55
CA GLU A 218 -29.71 16.13 -9.60
C GLU A 218 -28.74 17.33 -9.68
N LEU A 219 -27.44 17.06 -9.53
CA LEU A 219 -26.41 18.10 -9.54
C LEU A 219 -26.28 18.68 -10.94
N SER A 220 -26.17 20.01 -11.05
CA SER A 220 -25.86 20.66 -12.31
C SER A 220 -24.44 20.30 -12.78
N ASP A 221 -24.23 20.31 -14.09
CA ASP A 221 -22.89 20.04 -14.67
C ASP A 221 -21.84 21.03 -14.16
N ASP A 222 -22.22 22.30 -13.96
CA ASP A 222 -21.32 23.34 -13.45
C ASP A 222 -20.95 23.06 -11.99
N TYR A 223 -21.91 22.64 -11.16
CA TYR A 223 -21.64 22.26 -9.77
C TYR A 223 -20.72 21.04 -9.70
N PHE A 224 -20.98 20.02 -10.53
CA PHE A 224 -20.14 18.83 -10.63
C PHE A 224 -18.70 19.19 -11.04
N LYS A 225 -18.53 19.92 -12.14
CA LYS A 225 -17.20 20.32 -12.65
C LYS A 225 -16.44 21.20 -11.65
N SER A 226 -17.12 22.14 -11.00
CA SER A 226 -16.52 23.04 -10.00
C SER A 226 -16.01 22.27 -8.78
N ASN A 227 -16.81 21.34 -8.25
CA ASN A 227 -16.43 20.53 -7.10
C ASN A 227 -15.36 19.48 -7.44
N LEU A 228 -15.41 18.86 -8.63
CA LEU A 228 -14.33 17.98 -9.09
C LEU A 228 -13.00 18.74 -9.22
N LYS A 229 -13.03 19.95 -9.78
CA LYS A 229 -11.85 20.82 -9.85
C LYS A 229 -11.34 21.17 -8.45
N THR A 230 -12.22 21.58 -7.55
CA THR A 230 -11.88 21.90 -6.14
C THR A 230 -11.24 20.70 -5.44
N LEU A 231 -11.76 19.50 -5.65
CA LEU A 231 -11.21 18.27 -5.14
C LEU A 231 -9.77 18.05 -5.62
N ARG A 232 -9.53 18.09 -6.93
CA ARG A 232 -8.21 17.82 -7.51
C ARG A 232 -7.18 18.88 -7.12
N GLU A 233 -7.54 20.16 -7.15
CA GLU A 233 -6.66 21.25 -6.70
C GLU A 233 -6.33 21.17 -5.20
N SER A 234 -7.28 20.71 -4.38
CA SER A 234 -7.06 20.55 -2.94
C SER A 234 -6.17 19.33 -2.65
N VAL A 235 -6.37 18.22 -3.36
CA VAL A 235 -5.50 17.04 -3.26
C VAL A 235 -4.04 17.39 -3.60
N ASP A 236 -3.80 18.16 -4.66
CA ASP A 236 -2.45 18.63 -5.00
C ASP A 236 -1.83 19.49 -3.87
N LYS A 237 -2.62 20.37 -3.25
CA LYS A 237 -2.19 21.19 -2.10
C LYS A 237 -1.90 20.33 -0.87
N PHE A 238 -2.75 19.34 -0.57
CA PHE A 238 -2.60 18.46 0.57
C PHE A 238 -1.35 17.61 0.43
N ASN A 239 -1.14 16.99 -0.74
CA ASN A 239 0.09 16.24 -1.06
C ASN A 239 1.34 17.09 -0.85
N SER A 240 1.32 18.35 -1.32
CA SER A 240 2.44 19.28 -1.17
C SER A 240 2.70 19.64 0.31
N ALA A 241 1.65 19.82 1.10
CA ALA A 241 1.73 20.11 2.53
C ALA A 241 2.27 18.91 3.33
N ILE A 242 1.76 17.71 3.07
CA ILE A 242 2.22 16.45 3.69
C ILE A 242 3.70 16.24 3.37
N HIS A 243 4.07 16.32 2.09
CA HIS A 243 5.46 16.21 1.65
C HIS A 243 6.36 17.22 2.38
N THR A 244 5.94 18.49 2.46
CA THR A 244 6.73 19.54 3.13
C THR A 244 6.91 19.26 4.61
N ALA A 245 5.85 18.84 5.31
CA ALA A 245 5.91 18.49 6.73
C ALA A 245 6.86 17.31 6.98
N ILE A 246 6.72 16.25 6.18
CA ILE A 246 7.57 15.06 6.27
C ILE A 246 9.02 15.40 5.96
N TYR A 247 9.29 16.17 4.91
CA TYR A 247 10.63 16.59 4.55
C TYR A 247 11.29 17.39 5.67
N ARG A 248 10.56 18.35 6.25
CA ARG A 248 11.07 19.17 7.34
C ARG A 248 11.46 18.30 8.54
N GLN A 249 10.67 17.28 8.87
CA GLN A 249 11.00 16.40 9.98
C GLN A 249 12.19 15.50 9.66
N THR A 250 12.13 14.77 8.54
CA THR A 250 13.14 13.74 8.18
C THR A 250 14.48 14.34 7.78
N SER A 251 14.49 15.39 6.95
CA SER A 251 15.74 15.95 6.40
C SER A 251 16.36 17.04 7.25
N ASN A 252 15.62 17.63 8.20
CA ASN A 252 16.17 18.66 9.09
C ASN A 252 16.27 18.20 10.55
N ILE A 253 15.21 17.62 11.12
CA ILE A 253 15.17 17.27 12.56
C ILE A 253 15.81 15.91 12.81
N PHE A 254 15.44 14.90 12.02
CA PHE A 254 15.99 13.53 12.10
C PHE A 254 17.12 13.27 11.12
N LYS A 255 17.79 14.35 10.69
CA LYS A 255 18.87 14.28 9.74
C LYS A 255 19.94 13.30 10.23
N ASP A 256 20.34 12.38 9.37
CA ASP A 256 21.35 11.34 9.61
C ASP A 256 20.97 10.29 10.69
N ASP A 257 19.72 10.30 11.20
CA ASP A 257 19.17 9.28 12.10
C ASP A 257 18.11 8.45 11.37
N TYR A 258 18.51 7.25 10.95
CA TYR A 258 17.64 6.33 10.23
C TYR A 258 16.44 5.92 11.08
N ASN A 259 16.67 5.57 12.34
CA ASN A 259 15.65 4.96 13.18
C ASN A 259 14.53 5.96 13.51
N LYS A 260 14.88 7.20 13.81
CA LYS A 260 13.88 8.26 14.01
C LYS A 260 13.13 8.57 12.73
N SER A 261 13.84 8.66 11.60
CA SER A 261 13.21 8.88 10.30
C SER A 261 12.24 7.77 9.94
N ASN A 262 12.64 6.52 10.12
CA ASN A 262 11.83 5.36 9.78
C ASN A 262 10.62 5.18 10.73
N VAL A 263 10.79 5.38 12.03
CA VAL A 263 9.68 5.38 13.00
C VAL A 263 8.68 6.48 12.68
N PHE A 264 9.17 7.68 12.33
CA PHE A 264 8.32 8.77 11.93
C PHE A 264 7.55 8.46 10.65
N LEU A 265 8.23 8.03 9.59
CA LEU A 265 7.63 7.73 8.29
C LEU A 265 6.60 6.60 8.40
N SER A 266 6.98 5.46 8.99
CA SER A 266 6.07 4.32 9.17
C SER A 266 4.90 4.66 10.07
N GLY A 267 5.14 5.42 11.15
CA GLY A 267 4.11 5.88 12.07
C GLY A 267 3.10 6.81 11.41
N ILE A 268 3.56 7.87 10.72
CA ILE A 268 2.67 8.78 9.98
C ILE A 268 1.87 8.02 8.91
N TYR A 269 2.52 7.05 8.25
CA TYR A 269 1.86 6.22 7.25
C TYR A 269 0.66 5.46 7.84
N THR A 270 0.89 4.69 8.91
CA THR A 270 -0.15 3.90 9.57
C THR A 270 -1.17 4.72 10.34
N SER A 271 -0.78 5.91 10.83
CA SER A 271 -1.62 6.77 11.66
C SER A 271 -2.44 7.80 10.88
N GLY A 272 -2.47 7.74 9.53
CA GLY A 272 -3.48 8.50 8.78
C GLY A 272 -3.23 8.67 7.29
N LEU A 273 -1.97 8.63 6.84
CA LEU A 273 -1.66 8.84 5.43
C LEU A 273 -2.17 7.69 4.54
N SER A 274 -2.12 6.43 4.99
CA SER A 274 -2.68 5.30 4.24
C SER A 274 -4.19 5.44 4.00
N PHE A 275 -4.93 5.92 5.01
CA PHE A 275 -6.37 6.17 4.90
C PHE A 275 -6.68 7.32 3.93
N TYR A 276 -5.88 8.38 3.94
CA TYR A 276 -5.99 9.45 2.95
C TYR A 276 -5.75 8.95 1.51
N GLN A 277 -4.69 8.15 1.30
CA GLN A 277 -4.38 7.57 0.00
C GLN A 277 -5.49 6.65 -0.53
N ALA A 278 -6.07 5.82 0.35
CA ALA A 278 -7.20 4.96 -0.02
C ALA A 278 -8.38 5.78 -0.56
N TRP A 279 -8.71 6.91 0.09
CA TRP A 279 -9.75 7.82 -0.38
C TRP A 279 -9.40 8.51 -1.70
N ILE A 280 -8.14 8.91 -1.90
CA ILE A 280 -7.69 9.48 -3.19
C ILE A 280 -7.92 8.49 -4.32
N LYS A 281 -7.44 7.24 -4.19
CA LYS A 281 -7.61 6.21 -5.23
C LYS A 281 -9.10 5.92 -5.46
N LYS A 282 -9.90 5.84 -4.40
CA LYS A 282 -11.38 5.70 -4.51
C LYS A 282 -12.03 6.86 -5.26
N SER A 283 -11.49 8.08 -5.12
CA SER A 283 -12.02 9.27 -5.81
C SER A 283 -11.88 9.24 -7.33
N PHE A 284 -11.12 8.30 -7.91
CA PHE A 284 -11.06 8.13 -9.36
C PHE A 284 -12.38 7.59 -9.93
N GLU A 285 -13.20 6.91 -9.13
CA GLU A 285 -14.54 6.44 -9.52
C GLU A 285 -15.46 7.56 -10.01
N ILE A 286 -15.25 8.80 -9.53
CA ILE A 286 -16.02 9.98 -9.93
C ILE A 286 -15.96 10.18 -11.45
N GLU A 287 -14.80 9.89 -12.06
CA GLU A 287 -14.52 10.15 -13.48
C GLU A 287 -14.71 8.88 -14.34
N PHE A 288 -14.52 7.69 -13.74
CA PHE A 288 -14.51 6.42 -14.47
C PHE A 288 -15.78 5.57 -14.29
N ASN A 289 -16.62 5.88 -13.31
CA ASN A 289 -17.83 5.13 -12.98
C ASN A 289 -17.59 3.60 -12.92
N THR A 290 -16.43 3.22 -12.39
CA THR A 290 -15.94 1.84 -12.30
C THR A 290 -15.30 1.69 -10.92
N PRO A 291 -15.78 0.76 -10.07
CA PRO A 291 -15.18 0.49 -8.77
C PRO A 291 -13.67 0.25 -8.86
N PHE A 292 -12.92 0.99 -8.04
CA PHE A 292 -11.48 0.84 -7.87
C PHE A 292 -11.18 -0.11 -6.71
N SER A 293 -10.46 -1.18 -7.02
CA SER A 293 -9.73 -1.94 -6.00
C SER A 293 -8.41 -1.22 -5.74
N HIS A 294 -8.16 -0.86 -4.49
CA HIS A 294 -6.89 -0.28 -4.07
C HIS A 294 -6.06 -1.34 -3.35
N TRP A 295 -4.80 -1.44 -3.74
CA TRP A 295 -3.85 -2.40 -3.22
C TRP A 295 -2.70 -1.67 -2.56
N ASN A 296 -2.53 -1.82 -1.25
CA ASN A 296 -1.35 -1.29 -0.58
C ASN A 296 -0.20 -2.30 -0.61
N SER A 297 0.65 -2.19 -1.63
CA SER A 297 1.86 -3.00 -1.76
C SER A 297 3.08 -2.39 -1.07
N LEU A 298 2.91 -1.27 -0.35
CA LEU A 298 3.99 -0.58 0.33
C LEU A 298 4.70 -1.49 1.34
N GLU A 299 6.02 -1.45 1.30
CA GLU A 299 6.89 -2.00 2.33
C GLU A 299 7.22 -0.92 3.39
N LEU A 300 6.90 -1.21 4.65
CA LEU A 300 7.33 -0.46 5.81
C LEU A 300 8.57 -1.10 6.41
N TYR A 301 9.45 -0.32 7.03
CA TYR A 301 10.69 -0.85 7.59
C TYR A 301 10.64 -0.79 9.12
N GLY A 302 11.36 -1.70 9.77
CA GLY A 302 11.51 -1.78 11.22
C GLY A 302 12.74 -1.06 11.72
N HIS A 303 13.04 -1.28 13.00
CA HIS A 303 14.22 -0.69 13.62
C HIS A 303 15.51 -1.25 12.99
N ASP A 304 16.45 -0.37 12.65
CA ASP A 304 17.81 -0.73 12.27
C ASP A 304 18.66 -0.91 13.53
N TYR A 305 18.97 -2.16 13.84
CA TYR A 305 19.77 -2.56 15.00
C TYR A 305 21.27 -2.40 14.80
N SER A 306 21.73 -2.18 13.56
CA SER A 306 23.14 -1.90 13.26
C SER A 306 23.50 -0.43 13.46
N HIS A 307 22.50 0.45 13.41
CA HIS A 307 22.67 1.90 13.50
C HIS A 307 22.89 2.39 14.94
N THR A 308 22.42 1.65 15.94
CA THR A 308 22.43 2.06 17.35
C THR A 308 23.70 1.66 18.12
N ASP A 309 24.33 0.54 17.78
CA ASP A 309 25.61 0.14 18.37
C ASP A 309 26.43 -0.68 17.34
N PRO A 310 27.53 -0.12 16.78
CA PRO A 310 28.39 -0.84 15.84
C PRO A 310 29.13 -2.04 16.47
N LYS A 311 29.01 -2.24 17.79
CA LYS A 311 29.54 -3.40 18.53
C LYS A 311 28.47 -4.38 18.98
N ILE A 312 27.20 -4.17 18.62
CA ILE A 312 26.14 -5.13 18.94
C ILE A 312 26.52 -6.48 18.32
N SER A 313 26.46 -7.55 19.13
CA SER A 313 26.72 -8.87 18.58
C SER A 313 25.60 -9.23 17.60
N TYR A 314 25.96 -9.91 16.51
CA TYR A 314 24.99 -10.47 15.56
C TYR A 314 23.84 -11.16 16.29
N TYR A 315 24.13 -12.09 17.21
CA TYR A 315 23.09 -12.79 17.97
C TYR A 315 22.15 -11.88 18.78
N LYS A 316 22.65 -10.78 19.34
CA LYS A 316 21.84 -9.83 20.11
C LYS A 316 20.93 -9.02 19.17
N ALA A 317 21.45 -8.53 18.05
CA ALA A 317 20.65 -7.85 17.02
C ALA A 317 19.51 -8.75 16.52
N TYR A 318 19.79 -10.01 16.16
CA TYR A 318 18.76 -10.94 15.69
C TYR A 318 17.73 -11.30 16.75
N PHE A 319 18.13 -11.45 18.03
CA PHE A 319 17.18 -11.67 19.11
C PHE A 319 16.25 -10.47 19.32
N ASP A 320 16.78 -9.26 19.20
CA ASP A 320 15.99 -8.04 19.31
C ASP A 320 15.08 -7.82 18.09
N ILE A 321 15.52 -8.18 16.88
CA ILE A 321 14.67 -8.25 15.68
C ILE A 321 13.55 -9.28 15.89
N GLY A 322 13.86 -10.48 16.38
CA GLY A 322 12.87 -11.52 16.65
C GLY A 322 11.82 -11.08 17.67
N LYS A 323 12.23 -10.34 18.71
CA LYS A 323 11.28 -9.69 19.62
C LYS A 323 10.42 -8.65 18.91
N ASP A 324 11.02 -7.75 18.14
CA ASP A 324 10.27 -6.68 17.46
C ASP A 324 9.24 -7.25 16.48
N ILE A 325 9.60 -8.31 15.74
CA ILE A 325 8.69 -9.06 14.86
C ILE A 325 7.51 -9.66 15.66
N LEU A 326 7.75 -10.28 16.81
CA LEU A 326 6.69 -10.88 17.64
C LEU A 326 5.71 -9.86 18.22
N HIS A 327 6.12 -8.59 18.34
CA HIS A 327 5.26 -7.50 18.78
C HIS A 327 4.64 -6.72 17.60
N ARG A 328 4.70 -7.30 16.40
CA ARG A 328 4.16 -6.82 15.13
C ARG A 328 3.46 -7.98 14.40
N THR A 329 2.79 -7.69 13.30
CA THR A 329 1.67 -8.52 12.81
C THR A 329 1.55 -8.58 11.29
N SER A 330 2.49 -7.97 10.58
CA SER A 330 2.55 -8.08 9.14
C SER A 330 3.05 -9.45 8.73
N MET A 331 2.44 -10.04 7.70
CA MET A 331 2.98 -11.22 7.04
C MET A 331 4.29 -10.84 6.37
N LEU A 332 5.22 -11.78 6.34
CA LEU A 332 6.55 -11.60 5.78
C LEU A 332 6.71 -12.64 4.67
N GLN A 333 7.24 -12.21 3.52
CA GLN A 333 7.70 -13.13 2.47
C GLN A 333 9.16 -13.51 2.78
N SER A 334 9.82 -14.31 1.95
CA SER A 334 11.20 -14.73 2.19
C SER A 334 12.23 -13.81 1.55
N ILE A 335 13.34 -13.62 2.25
CA ILE A 335 14.54 -12.97 1.74
C ILE A 335 15.72 -13.92 1.85
N GLU A 336 16.53 -13.90 0.81
CA GLU A 336 17.87 -14.46 0.85
C GLU A 336 18.87 -13.32 0.85
N THR A 337 19.79 -13.39 1.80
CA THR A 337 20.94 -12.51 1.88
C THR A 337 22.19 -13.33 1.65
N TYR A 338 23.06 -12.81 0.79
CA TYR A 338 24.38 -13.40 0.55
C TYR A 338 25.43 -12.33 0.82
N SER A 339 26.43 -12.69 1.62
CA SER A 339 27.68 -11.92 1.77
C SER A 339 28.78 -12.67 1.02
N HIS A 340 29.39 -12.01 0.04
CA HIS A 340 30.59 -12.53 -0.64
C HIS A 340 31.83 -12.28 0.22
N ILE A 341 32.97 -12.84 -0.17
CA ILE A 341 34.28 -12.57 0.48
C ILE A 341 34.58 -11.06 0.52
N ASP A 342 33.91 -10.27 -0.32
CA ASP A 342 34.07 -8.83 -0.46
C ASP A 342 32.86 -7.98 0.02
N ALA A 343 32.18 -8.40 1.09
CA ALA A 343 31.30 -7.56 1.93
C ALA A 343 30.03 -6.91 1.29
N VAL A 344 29.61 -7.32 0.07
CA VAL A 344 28.35 -6.87 -0.53
C VAL A 344 27.19 -7.77 -0.05
N ILE A 345 26.18 -7.20 0.62
CA ILE A 345 24.87 -7.86 0.84
C ILE A 345 24.07 -7.76 -0.46
N ARG A 346 23.77 -8.92 -1.06
CA ARG A 346 22.73 -9.08 -2.09
C ARG A 346 21.45 -9.58 -1.44
N ILE A 347 20.33 -8.91 -1.71
CA ILE A 347 18.99 -9.35 -1.28
C ILE A 347 18.32 -9.96 -2.50
N LYS A 348 17.91 -11.23 -2.42
CA LYS A 348 17.14 -11.89 -3.47
C LYS A 348 15.75 -12.25 -2.94
N HIS A 349 14.71 -11.68 -3.54
CA HIS A 349 13.32 -12.05 -3.30
C HIS A 349 12.97 -13.19 -4.26
N ASN A 350 12.79 -14.42 -3.76
CA ASN A 350 12.31 -15.53 -4.58
C ASN A 350 10.78 -15.63 -4.48
N TYR A 351 10.10 -15.71 -5.62
CA TYR A 351 8.65 -15.89 -5.67
C TYR A 351 8.27 -16.77 -6.85
N LEU A 352 7.04 -17.27 -6.83
CA LEU A 352 6.44 -17.87 -8.02
C LEU A 352 5.71 -16.78 -8.81
N SER A 353 5.96 -16.73 -10.12
CA SER A 353 5.14 -15.96 -11.05
C SER A 353 3.68 -16.43 -11.00
N THR A 354 2.78 -15.66 -11.61
CA THR A 354 1.37 -16.03 -11.76
C THR A 354 1.17 -17.35 -12.52
N GLU A 355 2.15 -17.77 -13.32
CA GLU A 355 2.18 -19.06 -14.02
C GLU A 355 2.83 -20.18 -13.19
N LYS A 356 3.12 -19.93 -11.92
CA LYS A 356 3.85 -20.83 -11.01
C LYS A 356 5.27 -21.14 -11.48
N VAL A 357 5.89 -20.23 -12.24
CA VAL A 357 7.29 -20.32 -12.64
C VAL A 357 8.15 -19.65 -11.57
N ALA A 358 9.24 -20.28 -11.20
CA ALA A 358 10.26 -19.71 -10.33
C ALA A 358 10.76 -18.37 -10.87
N ASP A 359 10.62 -17.32 -10.07
CA ASP A 359 11.13 -15.98 -10.37
C ASP A 359 11.88 -15.39 -9.17
N SER A 360 12.72 -14.38 -9.43
CA SER A 360 13.40 -13.66 -8.39
C SER A 360 13.77 -12.23 -8.75
N PHE A 361 13.56 -11.32 -7.80
CA PHE A 361 14.03 -9.95 -7.89
C PHE A 361 15.25 -9.72 -6.98
N GLN A 362 16.22 -8.93 -7.43
CA GLN A 362 17.45 -8.67 -6.68
C GLN A 362 17.57 -7.18 -6.33
N TYR A 363 18.05 -6.90 -5.12
CA TYR A 363 18.44 -5.56 -4.68
C TYR A 363 19.92 -5.58 -4.26
N GLU A 364 20.68 -4.57 -4.71
CA GLU A 364 22.09 -4.38 -4.37
C GLU A 364 22.31 -2.97 -3.77
N GLY A 365 23.26 -2.86 -2.82
CA GLY A 365 23.58 -1.62 -2.09
C GLY A 365 24.55 -0.67 -2.76
N CYS A 366 25.03 -1.03 -3.95
CA CYS A 366 26.00 -0.33 -4.78
C CYS A 366 25.55 -0.46 -6.24
N TYR A 367 26.08 0.35 -7.16
CA TYR A 367 25.73 0.23 -8.59
C TYR A 367 26.78 -0.58 -9.37
N GLY A 368 26.30 -1.38 -10.32
CA GLY A 368 27.11 -2.27 -11.16
C GLY A 368 27.12 -3.72 -10.67
N VAL A 369 27.33 -4.67 -11.60
CA VAL A 369 27.35 -6.10 -11.28
C VAL A 369 28.67 -6.45 -10.57
N ALA A 370 28.61 -7.02 -9.35
CA ALA A 370 29.81 -7.67 -8.80
C ALA A 370 30.20 -8.82 -9.73
N GLY A 371 31.40 -8.75 -10.30
CA GLY A 371 31.86 -9.51 -11.48
C GLY A 371 32.04 -11.02 -11.28
N ASP A 372 31.08 -11.73 -10.69
CA ASP A 372 31.11 -13.19 -10.60
C ASP A 372 30.18 -13.80 -11.65
N SER A 373 30.79 -14.40 -12.67
CA SER A 373 30.17 -15.17 -13.77
C SER A 373 29.39 -16.44 -13.34
N ARG A 374 29.00 -16.55 -12.07
CA ARG A 374 28.42 -17.76 -11.45
C ARG A 374 27.17 -17.46 -10.61
N ASP A 375 26.25 -16.69 -11.19
CA ASP A 375 24.86 -16.51 -10.73
C ASP A 375 24.05 -17.81 -10.79
N VAL A 376 24.51 -18.86 -10.11
CA VAL A 376 23.76 -20.10 -9.97
C VAL A 376 22.80 -19.93 -8.80
N LEU A 377 21.50 -20.12 -9.06
CA LEU A 377 20.48 -20.36 -8.04
C LEU A 377 21.01 -21.38 -7.01
N LYS A 378 21.31 -20.95 -5.78
CA LYS A 378 21.81 -21.84 -4.72
C LYS A 378 20.69 -22.53 -3.94
N THR A 379 19.43 -22.14 -4.16
CA THR A 379 18.24 -22.58 -3.44
C THR A 379 17.07 -22.74 -4.40
N ASP A 380 16.32 -23.84 -4.28
CA ASP A 380 15.11 -24.16 -5.06
C ASP A 380 13.81 -23.83 -4.28
N THR A 381 13.90 -23.03 -3.22
CA THR A 381 12.75 -22.70 -2.37
C THR A 381 12.04 -21.47 -2.92
N PHE A 382 10.91 -21.70 -3.59
CA PHE A 382 10.04 -20.64 -4.11
C PHE A 382 8.77 -20.55 -3.30
N PHE A 383 8.43 -19.35 -2.84
CA PHE A 383 7.18 -19.11 -2.12
C PHE A 383 6.11 -18.65 -3.10
N THR A 384 4.96 -19.30 -3.05
CA THR A 384 3.73 -18.77 -3.66
C THR A 384 3.23 -17.64 -2.75
N PRO A 385 3.06 -16.39 -3.24
CA PRO A 385 2.18 -15.43 -2.58
C PRO A 385 0.74 -15.95 -2.73
N ASP A 386 0.42 -16.96 -1.94
CA ASP A 386 -0.87 -17.62 -1.95
C ASP A 386 -1.64 -17.13 -0.72
N SER A 387 -2.44 -16.10 -0.92
CA SER A 387 -3.36 -15.59 0.10
C SER A 387 -4.38 -16.63 0.54
N SER A 388 -4.51 -17.78 -0.16
CA SER A 388 -5.40 -18.88 0.19
C SER A 388 -4.73 -20.01 0.99
N LYS A 389 -3.40 -20.00 1.12
CA LYS A 389 -2.72 -20.91 2.05
C LYS A 389 -2.87 -20.40 3.49
N ALA A 390 -3.65 -21.13 4.27
CA ALA A 390 -3.80 -20.91 5.70
C ALA A 390 -2.48 -21.23 6.43
N TYR A 391 -1.62 -20.22 6.60
CA TYR A 391 -0.42 -20.33 7.43
C TYR A 391 -0.67 -19.98 8.90
N LEU A 392 -1.90 -19.67 9.30
CA LEU A 392 -2.19 -19.01 10.58
C LEU A 392 -3.23 -19.76 11.42
N SER A 393 -2.85 -20.94 11.91
CA SER A 393 -3.40 -21.43 13.17
C SER A 393 -2.49 -20.97 14.34
N PRO A 394 -3.03 -20.49 15.47
CA PRO A 394 -2.26 -20.26 16.71
C PRO A 394 -1.49 -21.50 17.20
N SER A 395 -1.84 -22.69 16.69
CA SER A 395 -1.20 -23.96 16.99
C SER A 395 -0.22 -24.47 15.92
N GLN A 396 -0.07 -23.78 14.78
CA GLN A 396 0.88 -24.17 13.74
C GLN A 396 2.26 -23.56 14.01
N ILE A 397 3.29 -24.43 14.03
CA ILE A 397 4.69 -24.03 14.04
C ILE A 397 5.01 -23.55 12.61
N LEU A 398 5.32 -22.27 12.49
CA LEU A 398 5.67 -21.59 11.23
C LEU A 398 7.12 -21.91 10.80
N PRO A 399 7.51 -21.62 9.54
CA PRO A 399 8.84 -21.87 8.97
C PRO A 399 10.00 -21.55 9.92
N SER A 400 10.92 -22.51 10.10
CA SER A 400 12.14 -22.36 10.89
C SER A 400 13.19 -21.59 10.08
N VAL A 401 13.76 -20.53 10.67
CA VAL A 401 14.94 -19.85 10.11
C VAL A 401 16.16 -20.74 10.33
N ARG A 402 16.87 -21.12 9.26
CA ARG A 402 18.12 -21.91 9.35
C ARG A 402 19.32 -21.07 8.97
N TYR A 403 20.28 -20.95 9.90
CA TYR A 403 21.55 -20.25 9.71
C TYR A 403 22.64 -21.22 9.30
N ILE A 404 23.46 -20.83 8.32
CA ILE A 404 24.70 -21.53 8.06
C ILE A 404 25.85 -20.53 7.93
N SER A 405 26.67 -20.49 8.97
CA SER A 405 28.01 -19.88 8.95
C SER A 405 29.03 -20.97 8.69
N ASP A 406 29.90 -20.78 7.71
CA ASP A 406 31.03 -21.65 7.41
C ASP A 406 32.37 -21.08 7.94
N THR A 407 32.34 -19.96 8.67
CA THR A 407 33.56 -19.35 9.23
C THR A 407 33.57 -19.30 10.77
N PRO A 408 34.73 -19.52 11.41
CA PRO A 408 34.90 -19.33 12.86
C PRO A 408 34.70 -17.88 13.34
N TRP A 409 34.65 -16.91 12.41
CA TRP A 409 34.63 -15.48 12.66
C TRP A 409 33.22 -14.87 12.64
N GLY A 410 32.18 -15.68 12.45
CA GLY A 410 30.79 -15.22 12.49
C GLY A 410 30.30 -14.49 11.24
N ALA A 411 30.95 -14.68 10.08
CA ALA A 411 30.43 -14.18 8.81
C ALA A 411 29.23 -15.02 8.37
N LEU A 412 28.06 -14.38 8.23
CA LEU A 412 26.87 -14.99 7.63
C LEU A 412 27.06 -15.03 6.12
N HIS A 413 27.25 -16.22 5.56
CA HIS A 413 27.33 -16.38 4.10
C HIS A 413 25.97 -16.60 3.46
N TYR A 414 24.99 -17.17 4.18
CA TYR A 414 23.63 -17.35 3.71
C TYR A 414 22.59 -17.57 4.82
N MET A 415 21.38 -17.09 4.56
CA MET A 415 20.17 -17.31 5.36
C MET A 415 19.06 -17.90 4.48
N VAL A 416 18.40 -18.97 4.94
CA VAL A 416 17.26 -19.60 4.24
C VAL A 416 16.09 -19.77 5.20
N LEU A 417 14.91 -19.39 4.71
CA LEU A 417 13.62 -19.60 5.38
C LEU A 417 12.98 -20.88 4.84
N ASP A 418 12.56 -21.78 5.74
CA ASP A 418 12.15 -23.15 5.38
C ASP A 418 10.65 -23.38 5.62
N ASP A 419 9.86 -23.63 4.56
CA ASP A 419 8.46 -24.08 4.70
C ASP A 419 8.42 -25.47 5.35
N VAL A 420 7.84 -25.56 6.54
CA VAL A 420 7.74 -26.78 7.35
C VAL A 420 6.98 -27.91 6.64
N ASN A 421 6.31 -27.62 5.51
CA ASN A 421 5.57 -28.60 4.72
C ASN A 421 6.37 -29.23 3.57
N ASN A 422 7.62 -28.83 3.32
CA ASN A 422 8.45 -29.44 2.28
C ASN A 422 9.10 -30.75 2.77
N ASN A 423 8.66 -31.88 2.21
CA ASN A 423 9.10 -33.22 2.62
C ASN A 423 10.55 -33.60 2.22
N SER A 424 11.29 -32.74 1.51
CA SER A 424 12.67 -33.04 1.12
C SER A 424 13.49 -31.78 0.83
N PHE A 425 14.72 -31.73 1.35
CA PHE A 425 15.70 -30.67 1.11
C PHE A 425 17.07 -31.26 0.73
N THR A 426 17.75 -30.64 -0.24
CA THR A 426 19.14 -30.96 -0.61
C THR A 426 20.06 -29.85 -0.12
N ILE A 427 20.95 -30.17 0.83
CA ILE A 427 21.90 -29.24 1.45
C ILE A 427 23.08 -28.98 0.49
N GLY A 428 23.35 -27.71 0.15
CA GLY A 428 24.61 -27.30 -0.48
C GLY A 428 25.83 -27.59 0.43
N GLN A 429 27.02 -27.82 -0.16
CA GLN A 429 28.21 -28.40 0.49
C GLN A 429 28.92 -27.53 1.57
N GLY A 430 28.21 -26.83 2.45
CA GLY A 430 28.80 -26.14 3.61
C GLY A 430 29.16 -27.08 4.76
N ARG A 431 30.31 -26.87 5.42
CA ARG A 431 30.78 -27.68 6.56
C ARG A 431 29.77 -27.68 7.72
N ARG A 432 29.48 -28.87 8.25
CA ARG A 432 28.32 -29.19 9.08
C ARG A 432 28.38 -28.74 10.55
N GLU A 433 29.51 -28.23 11.03
CA GLU A 433 29.79 -28.16 12.48
C GLU A 433 29.31 -26.88 13.18
N ASN A 434 29.00 -25.80 12.45
CA ASN A 434 28.57 -24.51 13.02
C ASN A 434 27.10 -24.16 12.68
N LYS A 435 26.19 -25.12 12.84
CA LYS A 435 24.75 -24.90 12.62
C LYS A 435 24.07 -24.58 13.95
N SER A 436 23.42 -23.43 14.03
CA SER A 436 22.59 -23.05 15.18
C SER A 436 21.13 -23.01 14.78
N TYR A 437 20.28 -23.64 15.59
CA TYR A 437 18.83 -23.69 15.39
C TYR A 437 18.16 -22.67 16.32
N LEU A 438 17.37 -21.77 15.76
CA LEU A 438 16.50 -20.88 16.52
C LEU A 438 15.06 -21.15 16.07
N ASN A 439 14.28 -21.77 16.95
CA ASN A 439 12.84 -21.88 16.79
C ASN A 439 12.22 -20.55 17.21
N ILE A 440 11.99 -19.66 16.24
CA ILE A 440 11.17 -18.46 16.43
C ILE A 440 9.78 -18.82 15.89
N PRO A 441 8.77 -19.02 16.76
CA PRO A 441 7.41 -19.24 16.29
C PRO A 441 6.85 -17.93 15.75
N GLY A 442 6.34 -17.94 14.52
CA GLY A 442 5.67 -16.77 13.97
C GLY A 442 6.57 -15.90 13.11
N TYR A 443 6.13 -15.66 11.88
CA TYR A 443 6.52 -14.56 10.99
C TYR A 443 7.88 -14.75 10.27
N CYS A 444 7.83 -14.87 8.93
CA CYS A 444 9.00 -15.02 8.05
C CYS A 444 9.94 -13.81 8.17
N PHE A 445 11.17 -13.86 7.68
CA PHE A 445 12.08 -12.72 7.78
C PHE A 445 12.22 -12.06 6.41
N ASN A 446 11.96 -10.75 6.33
CA ASN A 446 12.39 -9.97 5.17
C ASN A 446 13.26 -8.79 5.65
N GLY A 447 14.56 -8.77 5.33
CA GLY A 447 15.41 -7.56 5.30
C GLY A 447 16.08 -7.41 3.92
N VAL A 448 16.33 -6.23 3.34
CA VAL A 448 17.07 -5.10 3.90
C VAL A 448 16.64 -3.79 3.21
N ASN A 449 16.70 -2.70 3.96
CA ASN A 449 16.72 -1.32 3.46
C ASN A 449 18.17 -0.91 3.15
N LEU A 450 18.43 -0.42 1.93
CA LEU A 450 19.68 0.24 1.57
C LEU A 450 19.44 1.74 1.45
N TYR A 451 19.12 2.40 2.56
CA TYR A 451 19.15 3.86 2.57
C TYR A 451 20.60 4.35 2.55
N LEU A 452 21.02 4.76 1.35
CA LEU A 452 21.92 5.85 0.92
C LEU A 452 22.91 6.57 1.82
N SER A 453 22.87 6.50 3.14
CA SER A 453 23.95 7.06 3.96
C SER A 453 25.30 6.37 3.71
N ARG A 454 25.29 5.20 3.04
CA ARG A 454 26.49 4.51 2.54
C ARG A 454 26.56 4.32 1.01
N HIS A 455 25.59 4.81 0.22
CA HIS A 455 25.74 4.77 -1.24
C HIS A 455 26.75 5.85 -1.62
N ASN A 456 28.01 5.46 -1.66
CA ASN A 456 29.15 6.38 -1.79
C ASN A 456 29.43 6.82 -3.24
N GLY A 457 28.56 6.45 -4.19
CA GLY A 457 28.73 6.77 -5.60
C GLY A 457 29.84 5.96 -6.29
N LYS A 458 30.34 4.88 -5.69
CA LYS A 458 31.33 3.97 -6.29
C LYS A 458 30.70 2.69 -6.84
N GLN A 459 31.42 1.99 -7.71
CA GLN A 459 30.98 0.69 -8.23
C GLN A 459 31.08 -0.41 -7.16
N CYS A 460 30.27 -1.46 -7.27
CA CYS A 460 30.29 -2.58 -6.31
C CYS A 460 31.68 -3.24 -6.12
N HIS A 461 32.52 -3.24 -7.15
CA HIS A 461 33.90 -3.74 -7.04
C HIS A 461 34.84 -2.82 -6.25
N ASP A 462 34.54 -1.51 -6.19
CA ASP A 462 35.36 -0.48 -5.53
C ASP A 462 35.01 -0.31 -4.05
N ASP A 463 33.83 -0.77 -3.62
CA ASP A 463 33.31 -0.63 -2.26
C ASP A 463 33.26 -1.96 -1.48
N SER A 464 33.96 -2.96 -2.01
CA SER A 464 33.90 -4.37 -1.63
C SER A 464 34.59 -4.69 -0.29
N GLY A 465 34.56 -3.75 0.66
CA GLY A 465 35.16 -3.85 1.99
C GLY A 465 34.32 -3.25 3.12
N ALA A 466 33.16 -2.66 2.82
CA ALA A 466 32.23 -2.17 3.82
C ALA A 466 31.24 -3.27 4.22
N TRP A 467 31.32 -3.74 5.47
CA TRP A 467 30.36 -4.68 6.04
C TRP A 467 28.97 -4.03 6.02
N LEU A 468 28.15 -4.43 5.05
CA LEU A 468 26.72 -4.25 5.11
C LEU A 468 26.19 -5.29 6.10
N THR A 469 25.41 -4.86 7.07
CA THR A 469 24.79 -5.73 8.06
C THR A 469 23.30 -5.74 7.79
N GLU A 470 22.69 -6.93 7.74
CA GLU A 470 21.24 -7.06 7.89
C GLU A 470 20.84 -6.43 9.21
N SER A 471 20.00 -5.40 9.13
CA SER A 471 19.80 -4.55 10.28
C SER A 471 18.37 -4.25 10.62
N ALA A 472 17.41 -4.42 9.70
CA ALA A 472 16.01 -4.09 9.93
C ALA A 472 15.03 -5.09 9.28
N PRO A 473 13.93 -5.46 9.97
CA PRO A 473 12.82 -6.20 9.36
C PRO A 473 11.97 -5.30 8.45
N ILE A 474 11.32 -5.86 7.43
CA ILE A 474 10.43 -5.19 6.46
C ILE A 474 9.04 -5.75 6.61
N PHE A 475 8.00 -4.92 6.71
CA PHE A 475 6.61 -5.29 6.89
C PHE A 475 5.77 -4.84 5.68
N ARG A 476 4.78 -5.63 5.24
CA ARG A 476 3.80 -5.25 4.21
C ARG A 476 2.36 -5.30 4.73
N PHE A 477 1.48 -4.54 4.09
CA PHE A 477 0.05 -4.62 4.36
C PHE A 477 -0.57 -5.89 3.76
N TYR A 478 -1.69 -6.34 4.35
CA TYR A 478 -2.36 -7.58 3.94
C TYR A 478 -2.86 -7.54 2.49
N ASP A 479 -3.44 -6.42 2.08
CA ASP A 479 -3.92 -6.19 0.73
C ASP A 479 -2.79 -6.30 -0.30
N GLY A 480 -1.54 -6.03 0.05
CA GLY A 480 -0.38 -6.29 -0.80
C GLY A 480 -0.03 -7.77 -1.06
N TYR A 481 -0.75 -8.73 -0.48
CA TYR A 481 -0.47 -10.18 -0.58
C TYR A 481 -1.48 -11.00 -1.38
N ALA A 482 -2.66 -10.46 -1.69
CA ALA A 482 -3.65 -11.22 -2.44
C ALA A 482 -3.30 -11.24 -3.96
N SER A 483 -3.60 -12.35 -4.63
CA SER A 483 -3.57 -12.37 -6.10
C SER A 483 -4.99 -12.13 -6.61
N LEU A 484 -5.24 -11.02 -7.30
CA LEU A 484 -6.46 -10.84 -8.07
C LEU A 484 -6.32 -11.60 -9.40
N THR A 485 -7.25 -12.50 -9.66
CA THR A 485 -7.41 -13.12 -10.97
C THR A 485 -8.41 -12.31 -11.80
N LEU A 486 -8.22 -12.29 -13.11
CA LEU A 486 -9.17 -11.76 -14.06
C LEU A 486 -10.48 -12.53 -13.94
N GLU A 487 -11.42 -11.94 -13.21
CA GLU A 487 -12.79 -12.41 -13.19
C GLU A 487 -13.46 -12.29 -14.56
N THR A 488 -14.11 -13.39 -14.95
CA THR A 488 -14.83 -13.52 -16.20
C THR A 488 -16.31 -13.75 -15.95
N LYS A 489 -17.16 -13.20 -16.83
CA LYS A 489 -18.58 -13.53 -16.93
C LYS A 489 -18.89 -13.88 -18.37
N ASN A 490 -19.44 -15.07 -18.59
CA ASN A 490 -19.62 -15.63 -19.93
C ASN A 490 -18.30 -15.64 -20.73
N HIS A 491 -17.20 -16.05 -20.09
CA HIS A 491 -15.85 -16.07 -20.67
C HIS A 491 -15.29 -14.71 -21.08
N LEU A 492 -15.85 -13.57 -20.66
CA LEU A 492 -15.30 -12.25 -20.97
C LEU A 492 -14.95 -11.50 -19.68
N PRO A 493 -13.93 -10.61 -19.69
CA PRO A 493 -13.65 -9.74 -18.55
C PRO A 493 -14.92 -9.06 -18.04
N VAL A 494 -15.11 -9.08 -16.72
CA VAL A 494 -16.26 -8.40 -16.10
C VAL A 494 -16.13 -6.90 -16.33
N ARG A 495 -17.13 -6.30 -17.00
CA ARG A 495 -17.22 -4.85 -17.19
C ARG A 495 -17.33 -4.12 -15.85
N GLN A 496 -16.83 -2.89 -15.81
CA GLN A 496 -16.83 -2.05 -14.60
C GLN A 496 -16.09 -2.73 -13.44
N LYS A 497 -14.96 -3.36 -13.76
CA LYS A 497 -14.03 -3.89 -12.78
C LYS A 497 -12.63 -3.35 -13.05
N SER A 498 -11.90 -3.09 -11.98
CA SER A 498 -10.51 -2.63 -12.02
C SER A 498 -9.56 -3.69 -11.49
N TYR A 499 -8.37 -3.75 -12.09
CA TYR A 499 -7.29 -4.65 -11.70
C TYR A 499 -6.00 -3.83 -11.59
N GLU A 500 -5.48 -3.68 -10.38
CA GLU A 500 -4.22 -3.00 -10.11
C GLU A 500 -3.07 -4.01 -10.12
N LEU A 501 -2.03 -3.77 -10.95
CA LEU A 501 -0.84 -4.59 -11.11
C LEU A 501 0.38 -3.76 -10.72
N ASP A 502 1.28 -4.33 -9.93
CA ASP A 502 2.49 -3.68 -9.41
C ASP A 502 3.62 -4.70 -9.16
N LEU A 503 4.71 -4.29 -8.52
CA LEU A 503 5.85 -5.19 -8.22
C LEU A 503 5.43 -6.48 -7.53
N ASN A 504 4.47 -6.41 -6.61
CA ASN A 504 4.04 -7.55 -5.82
C ASN A 504 2.91 -8.32 -6.50
N HIS A 505 2.25 -7.73 -7.51
CA HIS A 505 1.15 -8.32 -8.24
C HIS A 505 1.29 -8.21 -9.76
N GLY A 506 1.60 -9.35 -10.39
CA GLY A 506 1.61 -9.49 -11.84
C GLY A 506 2.89 -9.06 -12.54
N PHE A 507 3.80 -8.32 -11.90
CA PHE A 507 5.08 -7.93 -12.53
C PHE A 507 5.99 -9.14 -12.81
N ASP A 508 6.53 -9.22 -14.02
CA ASP A 508 7.50 -10.25 -14.44
C ASP A 508 8.90 -9.63 -14.47
N THR A 509 9.75 -10.02 -13.51
CA THR A 509 11.07 -9.37 -13.39
C THR A 509 12.06 -9.85 -14.43
N GLN A 510 11.97 -11.10 -14.88
CA GLN A 510 12.89 -11.67 -15.88
C GLN A 510 12.72 -10.99 -17.22
N LEU A 511 11.47 -10.84 -17.66
CA LEU A 511 11.15 -10.19 -18.92
C LEU A 511 11.38 -8.68 -18.85
N SER A 512 11.06 -8.05 -17.71
CA SER A 512 11.19 -6.60 -17.56
C SER A 512 12.64 -6.12 -17.41
N LYS A 513 13.56 -6.99 -16.97
CA LYS A 513 14.96 -6.62 -16.68
C LYS A 513 15.04 -5.36 -15.81
N ALA A 514 14.18 -5.30 -14.79
CA ALA A 514 14.13 -4.17 -13.87
C ALA A 514 15.50 -3.97 -13.20
N GLN A 515 15.92 -2.72 -13.04
CA GLN A 515 17.25 -2.40 -12.54
C GLN A 515 17.28 -2.41 -11.01
N TYR A 516 16.35 -1.69 -10.38
CA TYR A 516 16.27 -1.52 -8.93
C TYR A 516 14.83 -1.26 -8.50
N GLY A 517 14.50 -1.49 -7.23
CA GLY A 517 13.20 -1.14 -6.65
C GLY A 517 13.35 -0.46 -5.29
N TYR A 518 12.34 0.29 -4.87
CA TYR A 518 12.28 0.92 -3.55
C TYR A 518 10.84 1.14 -3.10
N SER A 519 10.62 1.31 -1.80
CA SER A 519 9.29 1.63 -1.25
C SER A 519 9.13 3.14 -1.08
N ASP A 520 8.04 3.71 -1.57
CA ASP A 520 7.73 5.14 -1.42
C ASP A 520 6.42 5.34 -0.66
N MET A 521 6.53 5.81 0.59
CA MET A 521 5.37 6.00 1.46
C MET A 521 4.41 7.10 0.99
N LEU A 522 4.90 8.11 0.26
CA LEU A 522 4.02 9.14 -0.30
C LEU A 522 3.25 8.58 -1.50
N VAL A 523 3.85 7.71 -2.30
CA VAL A 523 3.14 6.99 -3.37
C VAL A 523 2.22 5.89 -2.79
N GLY A 524 2.60 5.28 -1.67
CA GLY A 524 1.90 4.14 -1.07
C GLY A 524 2.18 2.82 -1.79
N LYS A 525 3.32 2.71 -2.49
CA LYS A 525 3.66 1.59 -3.37
C LYS A 525 5.16 1.28 -3.37
N ASN A 526 5.49 0.06 -3.77
CA ASN A 526 6.82 -0.26 -4.26
C ASN A 526 7.01 0.29 -5.69
N CYS A 527 8.07 1.05 -5.89
CA CYS A 527 8.45 1.70 -7.13
C CYS A 527 9.64 1.00 -7.75
N ILE A 528 9.62 0.83 -9.07
CA ILE A 528 10.59 0.07 -9.85
C ILE A 528 11.28 1.01 -10.83
N LEU A 529 12.61 1.02 -10.81
CA LEU A 529 13.41 1.62 -11.87
C LEU A 529 13.50 0.65 -13.04
N LEU A 530 12.85 1.01 -14.13
CA LEU A 530 12.92 0.29 -15.38
C LEU A 530 14.05 0.85 -16.21
N ASN A 531 14.75 -0.03 -16.95
CA ASN A 531 15.51 0.44 -18.10
C ASN A 531 14.49 0.98 -19.13
N GLN A 532 13.85 0.12 -19.92
CA GLN A 532 12.83 0.55 -20.89
C GLN A 532 11.60 -0.33 -20.94
N GLU A 533 11.64 -1.52 -20.34
CA GLU A 533 10.63 -2.55 -20.55
C GLU A 533 9.96 -2.90 -19.23
N ALA A 534 8.64 -3.04 -19.24
CA ALA A 534 7.89 -3.64 -18.15
C ALA A 534 6.87 -4.63 -18.69
N TYR A 535 6.80 -5.80 -18.06
CA TYR A 535 5.89 -6.88 -18.36
C TYR A 535 5.05 -7.17 -17.13
N PHE A 536 3.74 -7.22 -17.31
CA PHE A 536 2.79 -7.65 -16.29
C PHE A 536 1.91 -8.78 -16.81
N CYS A 537 1.51 -9.67 -15.92
CA CYS A 537 0.56 -10.75 -16.16
C CYS A 537 -0.62 -10.60 -15.20
N LEU A 538 -1.81 -10.48 -15.75
CA LEU A 538 -3.08 -10.63 -15.05
C LEU A 538 -3.63 -12.04 -15.33
N PRO A 539 -3.52 -12.97 -14.37
CA PRO A 539 -3.90 -14.36 -14.58
C PRO A 539 -5.42 -14.50 -14.68
N SER A 540 -5.91 -15.45 -15.47
CA SER A 540 -7.34 -15.80 -15.52
C SER A 540 -7.53 -17.26 -15.14
N GLU A 541 -8.51 -17.55 -14.27
CA GLU A 541 -8.85 -18.91 -13.86
C GLU A 541 -9.69 -19.65 -14.91
N GLU A 542 -10.45 -18.89 -15.71
CA GLU A 542 -11.24 -19.41 -16.82
C GLU A 542 -10.63 -19.00 -18.16
N THR A 543 -11.04 -19.69 -19.21
CA THR A 543 -10.73 -19.27 -20.56
C THR A 543 -11.45 -17.98 -20.93
N ILE A 544 -10.70 -17.04 -21.51
CA ILE A 544 -11.18 -15.83 -22.14
C ILE A 544 -11.68 -16.17 -23.55
N GLY A 545 -12.95 -15.89 -23.80
CA GLY A 545 -13.64 -16.08 -25.07
C GLY A 545 -13.45 -14.91 -26.03
N LYS A 546 -13.88 -15.13 -27.27
CA LYS A 546 -13.79 -14.12 -28.33
C LYS A 546 -14.82 -13.01 -28.17
N THR A 547 -14.47 -11.81 -28.65
CA THR A 547 -15.41 -10.71 -28.82
C THR A 547 -15.62 -10.43 -30.31
N ASN A 548 -16.85 -10.06 -30.67
CA ASN A 548 -17.19 -9.78 -32.07
C ASN A 548 -16.83 -8.35 -32.50
N ASN A 549 -16.67 -7.45 -31.53
CA ASN A 549 -16.41 -6.02 -31.75
C ASN A 549 -15.31 -5.54 -30.82
N SER A 550 -14.60 -4.49 -31.26
CA SER A 550 -13.63 -3.78 -30.43
C SER A 550 -14.30 -3.20 -29.18
N GLN A 551 -13.62 -3.32 -28.05
CA GLN A 551 -14.02 -2.79 -26.74
C GLN A 551 -12.94 -1.82 -26.25
N LYS A 552 -13.30 -0.95 -25.30
CA LYS A 552 -12.36 0.02 -24.73
C LYS A 552 -11.85 -0.47 -23.39
N MET A 553 -10.55 -0.36 -23.20
CA MET A 553 -9.86 -0.59 -21.93
C MET A 553 -9.16 0.70 -21.54
N LYS A 554 -9.36 1.13 -20.29
CA LYS A 554 -8.61 2.24 -19.72
C LYS A 554 -7.45 1.68 -18.91
N VAL A 555 -6.27 2.27 -19.09
CA VAL A 555 -5.07 1.95 -18.31
C VAL A 555 -4.66 3.22 -17.59
N LEU A 556 -4.68 3.18 -16.26
CA LEU A 556 -4.06 4.21 -15.45
C LEU A 556 -2.62 3.80 -15.17
N LEU A 557 -1.66 4.57 -15.66
CA LEU A 557 -0.24 4.32 -15.47
C LEU A 557 0.30 5.31 -14.46
N GLN A 558 0.78 4.83 -13.30
CA GLN A 558 1.45 5.68 -12.32
C GLN A 558 2.97 5.57 -12.45
N CYS A 559 3.60 6.57 -13.07
CA CYS A 559 5.05 6.59 -13.26
C CYS A 559 5.65 7.99 -13.03
N ALA A 560 6.95 8.02 -12.72
CA ALA A 560 7.77 9.20 -12.66
C ALA A 560 8.68 9.27 -13.89
N ALA A 561 8.60 10.39 -14.61
CA ALA A 561 9.43 10.70 -15.77
C ALA A 561 10.03 12.10 -15.60
N GLU A 562 11.35 12.22 -15.84
CA GLU A 562 12.07 13.51 -15.76
C GLU A 562 11.88 14.38 -17.01
N SER A 563 11.48 13.76 -18.12
CA SER A 563 11.27 14.45 -19.38
C SER A 563 10.19 13.77 -20.19
N GLU A 564 9.64 14.50 -21.17
CA GLU A 564 8.63 13.94 -22.06
C GLU A 564 9.17 12.73 -22.81
N GLN A 565 8.36 11.68 -22.90
CA GLN A 565 8.75 10.46 -23.59
C GLN A 565 7.55 9.76 -24.22
N SER A 566 7.80 8.97 -25.26
CA SER A 566 6.84 8.05 -25.83
C SER A 566 6.77 6.76 -25.01
N LEU A 567 5.57 6.22 -24.86
CA LEU A 567 5.26 4.91 -24.29
C LEU A 567 4.51 4.08 -25.32
N SER A 568 5.02 2.91 -25.69
CA SER A 568 4.26 1.90 -26.42
C SER A 568 3.67 0.90 -25.45
N VAL A 569 2.35 0.68 -25.52
CA VAL A 569 1.65 -0.35 -24.74
C VAL A 569 1.16 -1.42 -25.69
N SER A 570 1.38 -2.68 -25.36
CA SER A 570 0.86 -3.85 -26.09
C SER A 570 0.25 -4.83 -25.09
N VAL A 571 -0.92 -5.37 -25.42
CA VAL A 571 -1.61 -6.35 -24.60
C VAL A 571 -1.80 -7.62 -25.39
N ARG A 572 -1.41 -8.75 -24.80
CA ARG A 572 -1.44 -10.07 -25.42
C ARG A 572 -2.18 -11.07 -24.56
N THR A 573 -2.66 -12.15 -25.18
CA THR A 573 -3.18 -13.32 -24.47
C THR A 573 -2.35 -14.57 -24.75
N GLY A 574 -2.39 -15.53 -23.81
CA GLY A 574 -1.71 -16.82 -23.89
C GLY A 574 -0.21 -16.80 -23.59
N ASN A 575 0.53 -15.80 -24.08
CA ASN A 575 1.96 -15.64 -23.78
C ASN A 575 2.43 -14.17 -23.90
N ALA A 576 3.30 -13.74 -23.00
CA ALA A 576 3.82 -12.37 -22.95
C ALA A 576 4.57 -11.93 -24.23
N LEU A 577 5.28 -12.84 -24.89
CA LEU A 577 6.16 -12.52 -26.02
C LEU A 577 5.57 -12.93 -27.37
N LYS A 578 4.98 -14.12 -27.43
CA LYS A 578 4.47 -14.76 -28.66
C LYS A 578 2.95 -14.90 -28.69
N GLY A 579 2.27 -14.40 -27.66
CA GLY A 579 0.82 -14.47 -27.56
C GLY A 579 0.10 -13.62 -28.59
N THR A 580 -1.21 -13.83 -28.69
CA THR A 580 -2.08 -13.12 -29.62
C THR A 580 -2.20 -11.67 -29.17
N LEU A 581 -1.83 -10.73 -30.04
CA LEU A 581 -1.98 -9.30 -29.76
C LEU A 581 -3.47 -8.94 -29.81
N ILE A 582 -3.99 -8.40 -28.71
CA ILE A 582 -5.39 -7.98 -28.59
C ILE A 582 -5.56 -6.47 -28.57
N ALA A 583 -4.53 -5.73 -28.15
CA ALA A 583 -4.52 -4.27 -28.14
C ALA A 583 -3.09 -3.75 -28.26
N SER A 584 -2.90 -2.61 -28.91
CA SER A 584 -1.64 -1.87 -28.87
C SER A 584 -1.85 -0.41 -29.23
N ASN A 585 -1.15 0.49 -28.56
CA ASN A 585 -1.11 1.90 -28.94
C ASN A 585 0.17 2.57 -28.42
N THR A 586 0.50 3.73 -28.97
CA THR A 586 1.61 4.58 -28.52
C THR A 586 1.07 5.89 -27.95
N PHE A 587 1.57 6.26 -26.78
CA PHE A 587 1.16 7.44 -26.03
C PHE A 587 2.34 8.36 -25.78
N SER A 588 2.08 9.67 -25.70
CA SER A 588 3.05 10.62 -25.20
C SER A 588 2.84 10.80 -23.69
N LEU A 589 3.89 10.60 -22.90
CA LEU A 589 3.95 10.87 -21.47
C LEU A 589 4.61 12.23 -21.25
N GLY A 590 3.81 13.28 -21.35
CA GLY A 590 4.23 14.67 -21.12
C GLY A 590 4.13 15.06 -19.65
N LEU A 591 4.72 16.20 -19.28
CA LEU A 591 4.72 16.69 -17.89
C LEU A 591 3.44 17.46 -17.53
N ASN A 592 2.81 18.08 -18.54
CA ASN A 592 1.61 18.91 -18.45
C ASN A 592 0.63 18.50 -19.55
N GLN A 593 -0.12 17.42 -19.31
CA GLN A 593 -1.13 16.90 -20.23
C GLN A 593 -2.47 16.77 -19.53
N ASP A 594 -3.55 16.90 -20.30
CA ASP A 594 -4.92 16.82 -19.81
C ASP A 594 -5.31 15.40 -19.34
N ASN A 595 -4.57 14.38 -19.76
CA ASN A 595 -4.77 13.00 -19.32
C ASN A 595 -4.06 12.66 -17.99
N ILE A 596 -3.39 13.63 -17.34
CA ILE A 596 -2.85 13.44 -15.98
C ILE A 596 -3.97 13.74 -14.99
N ILE A 597 -4.40 12.71 -14.26
CA ILE A 597 -5.52 12.81 -13.31
C ILE A 597 -5.07 12.96 -11.85
N TYR A 598 -3.82 12.63 -11.56
CA TYR A 598 -3.26 12.69 -10.21
C TYR A 598 -1.75 12.92 -10.24
N LYS A 599 -1.24 13.66 -9.26
CA LYS A 599 0.18 13.99 -9.11
C LYS A 599 0.58 13.83 -7.64
N ILE A 600 1.73 13.21 -7.43
CA ILE A 600 2.34 13.14 -6.11
C ILE A 600 3.85 13.29 -6.20
N THR A 601 4.38 14.08 -5.27
CA THR A 601 5.83 14.19 -5.08
C THR A 601 6.28 13.01 -4.24
N PRO A 602 7.25 12.20 -4.73
CA PRO A 602 7.81 11.10 -3.94
C PRO A 602 8.59 11.61 -2.72
N LEU A 603 8.91 10.71 -1.80
CA LEU A 603 9.72 11.04 -0.62
C LEU A 603 11.17 11.40 -1.03
N LEU A 604 11.79 12.35 -0.32
CA LEU A 604 13.10 12.90 -0.72
C LEU A 604 14.29 11.95 -0.59
N ASN A 605 15.28 12.24 -1.45
CA ASN A 605 16.58 11.57 -1.59
C ASN A 605 16.53 10.14 -2.12
N HIS A 606 15.53 9.74 -2.92
CA HIS A 606 15.76 8.54 -3.73
C HIS A 606 16.76 8.89 -4.85
N PRO A 607 17.88 8.16 -4.99
CA PRO A 607 18.97 8.52 -5.89
C PRO A 607 18.55 8.35 -7.35
N VAL A 608 17.50 7.54 -7.57
CA VAL A 608 16.89 7.24 -8.85
C VAL A 608 16.05 8.40 -9.39
N THR A 609 15.40 9.21 -8.54
CA THR A 609 14.49 10.29 -8.99
C THR A 609 15.15 11.68 -9.02
N ASN A 610 16.44 11.75 -8.64
CA ASN A 610 17.29 12.93 -8.63
C ASN A 610 16.61 14.20 -8.05
N LYS A 611 15.75 14.02 -7.04
CA LYS A 611 14.96 15.07 -6.36
C LYS A 611 13.98 15.84 -7.27
N LYS A 612 13.69 15.38 -8.50
CA LYS A 612 12.99 16.18 -9.52
C LYS A 612 11.81 15.51 -10.23
N ALA A 613 11.55 14.23 -10.01
CA ALA A 613 10.44 13.56 -10.68
C ALA A 613 9.15 13.55 -9.83
N TYR A 614 8.06 14.10 -10.34
CA TYR A 614 6.71 13.85 -9.83
C TYR A 614 6.21 12.51 -10.38
N PHE A 615 5.62 11.70 -9.52
CA PHE A 615 4.76 10.61 -10.00
C PHE A 615 3.47 11.22 -10.54
N ARG A 616 3.11 10.79 -11.74
CA ARG A 616 1.88 11.18 -12.43
C ARG A 616 1.10 9.92 -12.74
N THR A 617 -0.21 9.98 -12.52
CA THR A 617 -1.14 8.97 -13.00
C THR A 617 -1.69 9.42 -14.34
N TYR A 618 -1.26 8.76 -15.40
CA TYR A 618 -1.71 8.99 -16.77
C TYR A 618 -2.90 8.10 -17.08
N GLN A 619 -3.97 8.68 -17.61
CA GLN A 619 -5.07 7.94 -18.21
C GLN A 619 -4.74 7.64 -19.68
N LEU A 620 -4.70 6.35 -20.01
CA LEU A 620 -4.47 5.84 -21.36
C LEU A 620 -5.70 5.05 -21.80
N GLU A 621 -6.03 5.11 -23.09
CA GLU A 621 -7.18 4.38 -23.66
C GLU A 621 -6.70 3.48 -24.79
N LEU A 622 -7.08 2.20 -24.71
CA LEU A 622 -6.76 1.15 -25.65
C LEU A 622 -8.03 0.52 -26.20
N ASP A 623 -8.09 0.36 -27.51
CA ASP A 623 -9.07 -0.49 -28.16
C ASP A 623 -8.55 -1.93 -28.16
N TYR A 624 -9.36 -2.87 -27.67
CA TYR A 624 -9.02 -4.29 -27.60
C TYR A 624 -10.06 -5.19 -28.28
N LEU A 625 -9.58 -6.29 -28.86
CA LEU A 625 -10.40 -7.32 -29.50
C LEU A 625 -9.87 -8.72 -29.16
N PHE A 626 -10.69 -9.55 -28.54
CA PHE A 626 -10.38 -10.95 -28.31
C PHE A 626 -10.74 -11.77 -29.55
N THR A 627 -9.74 -12.24 -30.29
CA THR A 627 -9.95 -12.91 -31.59
C THR A 627 -10.01 -14.44 -31.50
N GLN A 628 -9.60 -15.03 -30.37
CA GLN A 628 -9.51 -16.47 -30.18
C GLN A 628 -10.56 -16.98 -29.19
N GLU A 629 -11.04 -18.19 -29.42
CA GLU A 629 -11.78 -18.96 -28.41
C GLU A 629 -10.76 -19.68 -27.54
N ASN A 630 -10.87 -19.53 -26.22
CA ASN A 630 -10.04 -20.19 -25.21
C ASN A 630 -8.64 -19.60 -24.96
N ALA A 631 -8.52 -18.28 -24.94
CA ALA A 631 -7.29 -17.63 -24.51
C ALA A 631 -7.14 -17.67 -22.97
N SER A 632 -5.91 -17.74 -22.46
CA SER A 632 -5.63 -17.64 -21.01
C SER A 632 -4.78 -16.42 -20.71
N ASN A 633 -5.00 -15.79 -19.55
CA ASN A 633 -4.24 -14.66 -19.02
C ASN A 633 -4.21 -13.41 -19.94
N LEU A 634 -3.92 -12.26 -19.34
CA LEU A 634 -3.62 -11.03 -20.06
C LEU A 634 -2.19 -10.59 -19.73
N TYR A 635 -1.39 -10.32 -20.75
CA TYR A 635 -0.02 -9.85 -20.59
C TYR A 635 0.08 -8.42 -21.10
N PHE A 636 0.53 -7.51 -20.25
CA PHE A 636 0.76 -6.11 -20.58
C PHE A 636 2.25 -5.89 -20.77
N TYR A 637 2.64 -5.42 -21.94
CA TYR A 637 3.99 -4.99 -22.25
C TYR A 637 4.02 -3.47 -22.42
N LEU A 638 4.89 -2.82 -21.67
CA LEU A 638 5.13 -1.39 -21.72
C LEU A 638 6.57 -1.16 -22.17
N HIS A 639 6.74 -0.36 -23.21
CA HIS A 639 8.04 0.08 -23.71
C HIS A 639 8.17 1.60 -23.63
N PHE A 640 9.07 2.06 -22.77
CA PHE A 640 9.43 3.45 -22.59
C PHE A 640 10.56 3.83 -23.54
N SER A 641 10.33 4.87 -24.36
CA SER A 641 11.32 5.35 -25.34
C SER A 641 12.59 5.91 -24.70
N LYS A 642 12.55 6.28 -23.40
CA LYS A 642 13.72 6.70 -22.65
C LYS A 642 14.03 5.71 -21.53
N PRO A 643 15.33 5.48 -21.25
CA PRO A 643 15.72 4.62 -20.15
C PRO A 643 15.42 5.27 -18.79
N ASN A 644 15.48 4.48 -17.72
CA ASN A 644 15.43 4.93 -16.32
C ASN A 644 14.08 5.55 -15.91
N THR A 645 12.97 4.95 -16.36
CA THR A 645 11.63 5.37 -15.93
C THR A 645 11.26 4.68 -14.63
N VAL A 646 10.74 5.43 -13.66
CA VAL A 646 10.27 4.85 -12.39
C VAL A 646 8.78 4.53 -12.50
N LEU A 647 8.41 3.28 -12.30
CA LEU A 647 7.03 2.78 -12.35
C LEU A 647 6.54 2.39 -10.96
N ALA A 648 5.36 2.86 -10.55
CA ALA A 648 4.73 2.44 -9.29
C ALA A 648 3.67 1.35 -9.52
N ASP A 649 2.69 1.61 -10.39
CA ASP A 649 1.63 0.66 -10.70
C ASP A 649 1.01 0.90 -12.08
N ILE A 650 0.24 -0.09 -12.54
CA ILE A 650 -0.78 0.07 -13.57
C ILE A 650 -2.13 -0.38 -13.04
N THR A 651 -3.20 0.38 -13.30
CA THR A 651 -4.58 -0.03 -13.03
C THR A 651 -5.33 -0.19 -14.34
N VAL A 652 -5.87 -1.38 -14.60
CA VAL A 652 -6.62 -1.72 -15.81
C VAL A 652 -8.11 -1.69 -15.51
N LEU A 653 -8.91 -1.02 -16.35
CA LEU A 653 -10.37 -0.98 -16.25
C LEU A 653 -11.02 -1.46 -17.54
N PHE A 654 -12.00 -2.37 -17.40
CA PHE A 654 -12.76 -3.00 -18.49
C PHE A 654 -14.18 -2.47 -18.66
#